data_AF-A0AAE4U0I6-F1
#
_entry.id   AF-A0AAE4U0I6-F1
#
_cell.length_a   1.000
_cell.length_b   1.000
_cell.length_c   1.000
_cell.angle_alpha   90.00
_cell.angle_beta   90.00
_cell.angle_gamma   90.00
#
_symmetry.space_group_name_H-M   'P 1'
#
loop_
_entity.id
_entity.type
_entity.pdbx_description
1 polymer ?
#
loop_
_entity_poly.entity_id
_entity_poly.type
_entity_poly.pdbx_seq_one_letter_code
_entity_poly.pdbx_strand_id
1 'polypeptide(L)'
;MGYIVDQSAVYGHGEKAGLPEGFGSTYGTSCKGEPTDATIFQEYSGGPGEDSNVQLSSVTGSILSQFPLSIQYPKISSMKNVVNEFGPLSGELIFAEMPDVPLPDFASYKLKIDSKSVMKAYLYDTPDQTSTSKKGFSYKSYGMIKRLEGETISNFNKWNIHKIEIGGTNNTDAILYLAPNVVFPQNLNTAEIQPDQVLYIRDAEDSDNEGKFRVVEVIDSLTFRVHNPSVVAQNIILGTVEILPVEWGNPLTLVSELVDQVFKTYGQRVPILYSSNLIQPTPGITTLGELYLEGMSLFKFIELVVDMLGGLWYCGVNADGFYFLEKKKEEIIDKFAVGWDYNDLEIKIDRDWVWNYVEIFAKSDEGSGTVKLYSELNETSEKKWGRKTKSVEVPASFTKEIAIVLCKNLLELHKEPRVLITIKNAPFRYYEFGDYAIAFPSKSYYETLDDLDTLSTWSSSDPTKLKIELTNDTLVSGSKCHKLIFSGADFVTYKKTFNERKIGLTDFHFYLYATVKDDFITNPDGMVLFYVIDSFGTKHEKSFPIGIESKWIECPWNIAALKIQKIIEVGFEFRNVPDSVIYFDFLRTRSNTSITHTVPLVEVEYNNAPTKKNAKLTFGGKQTLEKYLSGYLAQIETLRYIARNR
;
A
#
# COMPACT_ATOMS: atom_id res chain seq x y z
N MET A 1 -20.96 -55.63 39.52
CA MET A 1 -19.81 -54.85 39.01
C MET A 1 -19.77 -55.07 37.51
N GLY A 2 -19.97 -54.03 36.71
CA GLY A 2 -19.87 -54.09 35.26
C GLY A 2 -18.88 -53.03 34.81
N TYR A 3 -17.89 -53.42 34.01
CA TYR A 3 -16.95 -52.49 33.40
C TYR A 3 -17.54 -51.98 32.08
N ILE A 4 -17.65 -50.67 31.95
CA ILE A 4 -17.98 -50.01 30.67
C ILE A 4 -16.70 -50.02 29.84
N VAL A 5 -16.76 -50.66 28.67
CA VAL A 5 -15.69 -50.59 27.66
C VAL A 5 -16.01 -49.41 26.74
N ASP A 6 -15.19 -48.37 26.84
CA ASP A 6 -15.24 -47.22 25.94
C ASP A 6 -14.79 -47.63 24.54
N GLN A 7 -15.72 -47.62 23.57
CA GLN A 7 -15.44 -47.94 22.17
C GLN A 7 -14.94 -46.71 21.40
N SER A 8 -13.78 -46.19 21.80
CA SER A 8 -13.00 -45.30 20.95
C SER A 8 -12.42 -46.10 19.77
N ALA A 9 -12.84 -45.73 18.57
CA ALA A 9 -12.77 -46.55 17.36
C ALA A 9 -11.35 -46.94 16.93
N VAL A 10 -11.16 -48.22 16.60
CA VAL A 10 -9.96 -48.75 15.94
C VAL A 10 -10.37 -49.71 14.80
N TYR A 11 -10.04 -49.31 13.56
CA TYR A 11 -10.15 -49.98 12.25
C TYR A 11 -11.52 -50.22 11.59
N GLY A 12 -11.54 -50.03 10.26
CA GLY A 12 -12.63 -50.50 9.38
C GLY A 12 -12.78 -49.81 8.02
N HIS A 13 -11.73 -49.76 7.17
CA HIS A 13 -11.96 -49.45 5.74
C HIS A 13 -12.67 -50.63 5.07
N GLY A 14 -13.95 -50.46 4.74
CA GLY A 14 -14.74 -51.43 3.99
C GLY A 14 -14.73 -51.15 2.49
N GLU A 15 -13.67 -51.55 1.78
CA GLU A 15 -13.76 -51.67 0.32
C GLU A 15 -14.73 -52.79 -0.07
N LYS A 16 -15.61 -52.54 -1.04
CA LYS A 16 -16.35 -53.61 -1.73
C LYS A 16 -15.47 -54.17 -2.85
N ALA A 17 -14.96 -55.38 -2.65
CA ALA A 17 -14.07 -56.02 -3.60
C ALA A 17 -14.80 -56.68 -4.79
N GLY A 18 -14.26 -56.42 -6.00
CA GLY A 18 -14.23 -57.36 -7.12
C GLY A 18 -15.19 -57.10 -8.29
N LEU A 19 -14.84 -57.42 -9.54
CA LEU A 19 -13.59 -57.89 -10.21
C LEU A 19 -13.83 -57.77 -11.74
N PRO A 20 -12.83 -57.93 -12.62
CA PRO A 20 -11.45 -57.41 -12.64
C PRO A 20 -11.38 -56.27 -13.72
N GLU A 21 -10.31 -55.85 -14.42
CA GLU A 21 -8.87 -56.17 -14.45
C GLU A 21 -8.09 -54.95 -15.03
N GLY A 22 -6.75 -55.01 -15.07
CA GLY A 22 -5.94 -54.19 -16.00
C GLY A 22 -5.24 -52.93 -15.44
N PHE A 23 -4.08 -53.13 -14.81
CA PHE A 23 -2.94 -52.19 -14.67
C PHE A 23 -3.18 -50.66 -14.59
N GLY A 24 -2.86 -50.07 -13.43
CA GLY A 24 -2.57 -48.64 -13.30
C GLY A 24 -2.26 -48.20 -11.88
N SER A 25 -0.98 -47.98 -11.55
CA SER A 25 -0.56 -47.51 -10.21
C SER A 25 -0.59 -45.98 -10.10
N THR A 26 -1.33 -45.43 -9.15
CA THR A 26 -1.24 -44.01 -8.75
C THR A 26 -1.34 -43.84 -7.24
N TYR A 27 -0.20 -43.93 -6.55
CA TYR A 27 -0.05 -43.31 -5.23
C TYR A 27 -0.06 -41.79 -5.40
N GLY A 28 -1.21 -41.16 -5.15
CA GLY A 28 -1.42 -39.72 -5.27
C GLY A 28 -2.43 -39.23 -4.26
N THR A 29 -2.05 -39.18 -2.97
CA THR A 29 -2.89 -38.64 -1.90
C THR A 29 -3.00 -37.12 -1.98
N SER A 30 -3.81 -36.61 -2.90
CA SER A 30 -4.32 -35.25 -2.81
C SER A 30 -5.50 -35.24 -1.84
N CYS A 31 -5.23 -34.93 -0.57
CA CYS A 31 -6.28 -34.67 0.41
C CYS A 31 -6.95 -33.32 0.11
N LYS A 32 -7.79 -33.28 -0.94
CA LYS A 32 -8.81 -32.25 -1.08
C LYS A 32 -9.79 -32.48 0.07
N GLY A 33 -9.73 -31.62 1.08
CA GLY A 33 -10.72 -31.62 2.14
C GLY A 33 -12.12 -31.46 1.55
N GLU A 34 -13.10 -32.15 2.13
CA GLU A 34 -14.50 -31.91 1.80
C GLU A 34 -14.83 -30.43 2.06
N PRO A 35 -15.65 -29.79 1.19
CA PRO A 35 -16.07 -28.42 1.41
C PRO A 35 -16.83 -28.33 2.74
N THR A 36 -16.30 -27.55 3.69
CA THR A 36 -17.06 -27.09 4.86
C THR A 36 -18.27 -26.27 4.40
N ASP A 37 -19.27 -26.08 5.26
CA ASP A 37 -20.49 -25.32 4.91
C ASP A 37 -20.20 -23.87 4.45
N ALA A 38 -19.06 -23.29 4.86
CA ALA A 38 -18.57 -21.98 4.36
C ALA A 38 -18.09 -22.01 2.89
N THR A 39 -17.83 -23.21 2.35
CA THR A 39 -17.48 -23.47 0.95
C THR A 39 -18.68 -23.95 0.13
N ILE A 40 -19.90 -23.96 0.69
CA ILE A 40 -21.12 -24.16 -0.08
C ILE A 40 -21.23 -23.00 -1.06
N PHE A 41 -21.02 -23.29 -2.34
CA PHE A 41 -21.53 -22.45 -3.41
C PHE A 41 -23.02 -22.21 -3.13
N GLN A 42 -23.50 -20.98 -3.26
CA GLN A 42 -24.94 -20.77 -3.42
C GLN A 42 -25.36 -21.39 -4.75
N GLU A 43 -25.60 -22.71 -4.74
CA GLU A 43 -26.61 -23.32 -5.58
C GLU A 43 -27.91 -22.54 -5.39
N TYR A 44 -28.67 -22.40 -6.48
CA TYR A 44 -29.75 -21.43 -6.61
C TYR A 44 -30.96 -21.76 -5.70
N SER A 45 -30.85 -21.54 -4.38
CA SER A 45 -31.97 -21.40 -3.46
C SER A 45 -32.46 -19.96 -3.54
N GLY A 46 -33.60 -19.73 -4.20
CA GLY A 46 -34.09 -18.38 -4.49
C GLY A 46 -34.43 -17.55 -3.24
N GLY A 47 -33.67 -16.48 -3.01
CA GLY A 47 -33.96 -15.39 -2.06
C GLY A 47 -32.79 -15.07 -1.12
N PRO A 48 -32.55 -13.79 -0.73
CA PRO A 48 -33.15 -12.55 -1.21
C PRO A 48 -32.32 -11.92 -2.34
N GLY A 49 -32.86 -11.90 -3.56
CA GLY A 49 -32.11 -11.50 -4.76
C GLY A 49 -32.47 -10.11 -5.33
N GLU A 50 -33.25 -9.31 -4.60
CA GLU A 50 -33.90 -8.10 -5.14
C GLU A 50 -32.99 -6.84 -5.06
N ASP A 51 -32.08 -6.80 -4.07
CA ASP A 51 -31.23 -5.64 -3.76
C ASP A 51 -30.01 -5.45 -4.68
N SER A 52 -29.60 -6.50 -5.41
CA SER A 52 -28.44 -6.47 -6.29
C SER A 52 -28.87 -6.37 -7.75
N ASN A 53 -28.50 -5.30 -8.43
CA ASN A 53 -28.94 -5.03 -9.81
C ASN A 53 -27.87 -4.34 -10.66
N VAL A 54 -28.06 -4.43 -11.97
CA VAL A 54 -27.37 -3.61 -12.97
C VAL A 54 -28.37 -2.63 -13.56
N GLN A 55 -27.93 -1.39 -13.69
CA GLN A 55 -28.64 -0.31 -14.34
C GLN A 55 -27.78 0.22 -15.49
N LEU A 56 -28.35 0.27 -16.68
CA LEU A 56 -27.78 0.87 -17.87
C LEU A 56 -28.53 2.17 -18.16
N SER A 57 -27.80 3.25 -18.39
CA SER A 57 -28.32 4.57 -18.73
C SER A 57 -27.63 5.12 -19.97
N SER A 58 -28.31 6.01 -20.70
CA SER A 58 -27.72 6.79 -21.78
C SER A 58 -26.58 7.67 -21.28
N VAL A 59 -25.79 8.24 -22.20
CA VAL A 59 -24.80 9.28 -21.90
C VAL A 59 -25.45 10.48 -21.18
N THR A 60 -26.72 10.77 -21.48
CA THR A 60 -27.53 11.83 -20.84
C THR A 60 -28.18 11.42 -19.51
N GLY A 61 -27.93 10.21 -19.01
CA GLY A 61 -28.40 9.72 -17.70
C GLY A 61 -29.78 9.04 -17.70
N SER A 62 -30.55 9.12 -18.79
CA SER A 62 -31.85 8.44 -18.93
C SER A 62 -31.68 6.92 -18.80
N ILE A 63 -32.50 6.27 -17.98
CA ILE A 63 -32.42 4.80 -17.79
C ILE A 63 -32.84 4.10 -19.08
N LEU A 64 -31.96 3.25 -19.62
CA LEU A 64 -32.21 2.40 -20.79
C LEU A 64 -32.76 1.05 -20.37
N SER A 65 -32.18 0.45 -19.33
CA SER A 65 -32.64 -0.82 -18.75
C SER A 65 -32.15 -0.98 -17.33
N GLN A 66 -32.92 -1.65 -16.48
CA GLN A 66 -32.47 -2.10 -15.16
C GLN A 66 -32.94 -3.55 -14.96
N PHE A 67 -32.06 -4.41 -14.47
CA PHE A 67 -32.38 -5.81 -14.21
C PHE A 67 -31.63 -6.31 -12.96
N PRO A 68 -32.28 -7.14 -12.12
CA PRO A 68 -31.65 -7.70 -10.93
C PRO A 68 -30.68 -8.83 -11.30
N LEU A 69 -29.58 -8.96 -10.55
CA LEU A 69 -28.57 -10.02 -10.77
C LEU A 69 -29.07 -11.43 -10.41
N SER A 70 -30.27 -11.54 -9.84
CA SER A 70 -30.91 -12.80 -9.45
C SER A 70 -31.70 -13.45 -10.59
N ILE A 71 -32.29 -12.65 -11.50
CA ILE A 71 -33.17 -13.12 -12.58
C ILE A 71 -32.33 -13.31 -13.86
N GLN A 72 -32.42 -14.50 -14.45
CA GLN A 72 -31.62 -14.89 -15.62
C GLN A 72 -32.18 -14.39 -16.97
N TYR A 73 -32.78 -13.19 -17.05
CA TYR A 73 -33.30 -12.64 -18.31
C TYR A 73 -33.23 -11.10 -18.42
N PRO A 74 -32.77 -10.54 -19.57
CA PRO A 74 -32.04 -11.22 -20.65
C PRO A 74 -30.71 -11.78 -20.13
N LYS A 75 -30.38 -13.01 -20.57
CA LYS A 75 -29.34 -13.85 -19.95
C LYS A 75 -27.96 -13.19 -19.98
N ILE A 76 -27.50 -12.64 -18.86
CA ILE A 76 -26.06 -12.47 -18.62
C ILE A 76 -25.44 -13.86 -18.52
N SER A 77 -24.59 -14.21 -19.48
CA SER A 77 -23.80 -15.44 -19.45
C SER A 77 -22.57 -15.31 -18.54
N SER A 78 -22.05 -14.09 -18.37
CA SER A 78 -21.08 -13.77 -17.33
C SER A 78 -20.94 -12.26 -17.16
N MET A 79 -20.69 -11.81 -15.93
CA MET A 79 -20.30 -10.45 -15.58
C MET A 79 -19.04 -10.50 -14.73
N LYS A 80 -18.07 -9.65 -15.05
CA LYS A 80 -16.84 -9.44 -14.27
C LYS A 80 -16.64 -7.94 -14.07
N ASN A 81 -16.39 -7.48 -12.85
CA ASN A 81 -16.11 -6.07 -12.55
C ASN A 81 -14.94 -5.96 -11.58
N VAL A 82 -14.02 -5.03 -11.83
CA VAL A 82 -12.83 -4.78 -11.02
C VAL A 82 -12.89 -3.36 -10.44
N VAL A 83 -12.73 -3.26 -9.13
CA VAL A 83 -12.73 -2.02 -8.35
C VAL A 83 -11.50 -2.02 -7.44
N ASN A 84 -10.81 -0.90 -7.29
CA ASN A 84 -9.67 -0.74 -6.39
C ASN A 84 -9.87 0.42 -5.40
N GLU A 85 -8.87 0.66 -4.54
CA GLU A 85 -8.92 1.71 -3.51
C GLU A 85 -9.12 3.14 -4.06
N PHE A 86 -8.84 3.39 -5.34
CA PHE A 86 -9.08 4.68 -6.00
C PHE A 86 -10.46 4.76 -6.68
N GLY A 87 -11.12 3.62 -6.91
CA GLY A 87 -12.45 3.55 -7.51
C GLY A 87 -12.68 2.39 -8.48
N PRO A 88 -13.79 2.43 -9.25
CA PRO A 88 -14.06 1.43 -10.28
C PRO A 88 -13.03 1.52 -11.42
N LEU A 89 -12.45 0.38 -11.81
CA LEU A 89 -11.43 0.29 -12.86
C LEU A 89 -11.99 -0.14 -14.20
N SER A 90 -12.64 -1.31 -14.24
CA SER A 90 -13.11 -1.93 -15.50
C SER A 90 -14.18 -2.98 -15.25
N GLY A 91 -14.90 -3.36 -16.31
CA GLY A 91 -15.79 -4.51 -16.26
C GLY A 91 -16.16 -5.04 -17.63
N GLU A 92 -16.68 -6.26 -17.65
CA GLU A 92 -17.13 -6.99 -18.84
C GLU A 92 -18.51 -7.60 -18.54
N LEU A 93 -19.45 -7.38 -19.46
CA LEU A 93 -20.79 -7.95 -19.46
C LEU A 93 -20.93 -8.80 -20.73
N ILE A 94 -21.09 -10.10 -20.58
CA ILE A 94 -21.35 -11.00 -21.70
C ILE A 94 -22.81 -11.45 -21.61
N PHE A 95 -23.58 -11.13 -22.65
CA PHE A 95 -24.96 -11.62 -22.82
C PHE A 95 -24.98 -12.85 -23.72
N ALA A 96 -25.81 -13.84 -23.37
CA ALA A 96 -25.98 -15.07 -24.15
C ALA A 96 -26.77 -14.85 -25.45
N GLU A 97 -27.62 -13.82 -25.46
CA GLU A 97 -28.49 -13.40 -26.56
C GLU A 97 -28.29 -11.89 -26.76
N MET A 98 -28.63 -11.37 -27.96
CA MET A 98 -28.49 -9.93 -28.25
C MET A 98 -29.47 -9.14 -27.36
N PRO A 99 -29.05 -8.04 -26.69
CA PRO A 99 -29.97 -7.20 -25.97
C PRO A 99 -31.06 -6.62 -26.89
N ASP A 100 -32.33 -6.67 -26.46
CA ASP A 100 -33.48 -6.17 -27.23
C ASP A 100 -33.39 -4.67 -27.59
N VAL A 101 -32.64 -3.91 -26.77
CA VAL A 101 -32.32 -2.50 -27.00
C VAL A 101 -30.81 -2.39 -27.28
N PRO A 102 -30.39 -1.76 -28.39
CA PRO A 102 -28.97 -1.57 -28.68
C PRO A 102 -28.33 -0.70 -27.59
N LEU A 103 -27.29 -1.21 -26.96
CA LEU A 103 -26.49 -0.48 -25.98
C LEU A 103 -25.41 0.32 -26.74
N PRO A 104 -25.47 1.66 -26.77
CA PRO A 104 -24.49 2.47 -27.49
C PRO A 104 -23.17 2.54 -26.73
N ASP A 105 -22.08 2.81 -27.47
CA ASP A 105 -20.81 3.18 -26.86
C ASP A 105 -20.98 4.38 -25.90
N PHE A 106 -20.16 4.41 -24.85
CA PHE A 106 -20.20 5.39 -23.76
C PHE A 106 -21.49 5.42 -22.91
N ALA A 107 -22.45 4.50 -23.13
CA ALA A 107 -23.56 4.30 -22.20
C ALA A 107 -23.05 4.04 -20.77
N SER A 108 -23.73 4.64 -19.79
CA SER A 108 -23.38 4.52 -18.38
C SER A 108 -23.81 3.16 -17.83
N TYR A 109 -22.89 2.45 -17.20
CA TYR A 109 -23.13 1.21 -16.45
C TYR A 109 -23.05 1.50 -14.95
N LYS A 110 -24.04 1.04 -14.19
CA LYS A 110 -24.02 1.07 -12.73
C LYS A 110 -24.34 -0.31 -12.16
N LEU A 111 -23.53 -0.74 -11.20
CA LEU A 111 -23.69 -1.98 -10.45
C LEU A 111 -24.05 -1.66 -8.99
N LYS A 112 -25.10 -2.31 -8.48
CA LYS A 112 -25.42 -2.37 -7.06
C LYS A 112 -25.33 -3.80 -6.53
N ILE A 113 -24.77 -3.93 -5.33
CA ILE A 113 -24.72 -5.17 -4.55
C ILE A 113 -25.13 -4.80 -3.13
N ASP A 114 -26.04 -5.57 -2.53
CA ASP A 114 -26.59 -5.33 -1.19
C ASP A 114 -27.13 -3.89 -1.02
N SER A 115 -27.87 -3.40 -2.03
CA SER A 115 -28.38 -2.03 -2.16
C SER A 115 -27.32 -0.90 -2.22
N LYS A 116 -26.03 -1.20 -2.02
CA LYS A 116 -24.91 -0.27 -2.16
C LYS A 116 -24.43 -0.18 -3.60
N SER A 117 -24.09 1.04 -4.05
CA SER A 117 -23.36 1.23 -5.31
C SER A 117 -21.96 0.62 -5.18
N VAL A 118 -21.55 -0.17 -6.17
CA VAL A 118 -20.23 -0.83 -6.21
C VAL A 118 -19.38 -0.33 -7.38
N MET A 119 -20.02 -0.03 -8.50
CA MET A 119 -19.33 0.47 -9.69
C MET A 119 -20.23 1.39 -10.49
N LYS A 120 -19.61 2.45 -11.02
CA LYS A 120 -20.11 3.26 -12.12
C LYS A 120 -19.02 3.35 -13.19
N ALA A 121 -19.41 3.08 -14.42
CA ALA A 121 -18.52 2.93 -15.57
C ALA A 121 -19.22 3.38 -16.85
N TYR A 122 -18.53 3.33 -17.96
CA TYR A 122 -19.10 3.55 -19.29
C TYR A 122 -18.63 2.45 -20.25
N LEU A 123 -19.52 2.01 -21.14
CA LEU A 123 -19.17 1.06 -22.21
C LEU A 123 -18.15 1.72 -23.16
N TYR A 124 -17.15 0.97 -23.64
CA TYR A 124 -16.14 1.48 -24.58
C TYR A 124 -15.85 0.55 -25.76
N ASP A 125 -16.24 -0.72 -25.65
CA ASP A 125 -16.05 -1.75 -26.66
C ASP A 125 -17.36 -2.54 -26.70
N THR A 126 -18.21 -2.17 -27.65
CA THR A 126 -19.47 -2.86 -27.97
C THR A 126 -19.21 -3.93 -29.03
N PRO A 127 -19.87 -5.10 -28.97
CA PRO A 127 -19.63 -6.18 -29.90
C PRO A 127 -20.15 -5.82 -31.30
N ASP A 128 -19.28 -5.91 -32.30
CA ASP A 128 -19.66 -5.76 -33.71
C ASP A 128 -20.78 -6.74 -34.08
N GLN A 129 -21.93 -6.21 -34.48
CA GLN A 129 -23.13 -6.98 -34.82
C GLN A 129 -22.94 -7.87 -36.06
N THR A 130 -21.89 -7.64 -36.86
CA THR A 130 -21.50 -8.48 -38.00
C THR A 130 -20.55 -9.62 -37.62
N SER A 131 -20.04 -9.64 -36.39
CA SER A 131 -19.07 -10.63 -35.91
C SER A 131 -19.70 -12.02 -35.73
N THR A 132 -19.28 -12.99 -36.54
CA THR A 132 -19.72 -14.39 -36.45
C THR A 132 -19.04 -15.19 -35.32
N SER A 133 -18.46 -14.51 -34.32
CA SER A 133 -17.67 -15.17 -33.27
C SER A 133 -18.55 -15.84 -32.20
N LYS A 134 -18.18 -17.05 -31.76
CA LYS A 134 -18.94 -17.82 -30.75
C LYS A 134 -18.90 -17.26 -29.31
N LYS A 135 -18.37 -16.05 -29.10
CA LYS A 135 -18.04 -15.52 -27.76
C LYS A 135 -19.21 -14.87 -27.00
N GLY A 136 -20.41 -14.83 -27.58
CA GLY A 136 -21.54 -14.07 -27.04
C GLY A 136 -21.37 -12.56 -27.23
N PHE A 137 -22.36 -11.79 -26.79
CA PHE A 137 -22.32 -10.34 -26.89
C PHE A 137 -21.55 -9.78 -25.68
N SER A 138 -20.22 -9.75 -25.78
CA SER A 138 -19.34 -9.15 -24.78
C SER A 138 -19.26 -7.64 -24.97
N TYR A 139 -19.66 -6.90 -23.93
CA TYR A 139 -19.54 -5.47 -23.79
C TYR A 139 -18.50 -5.16 -22.72
N LYS A 140 -17.44 -4.42 -23.06
CA LYS A 140 -16.45 -3.98 -22.07
C LYS A 140 -16.70 -2.53 -21.64
N SER A 141 -16.40 -2.26 -20.38
CA SER A 141 -16.57 -0.97 -19.73
C SER A 141 -15.29 -0.54 -19.01
N TYR A 142 -15.06 0.77 -19.00
CA TYR A 142 -14.05 1.41 -18.16
C TYR A 142 -14.76 2.12 -17.02
N GLY A 143 -14.27 1.92 -15.80
CA GLY A 143 -14.72 2.68 -14.65
C GLY A 143 -14.41 4.16 -14.82
N MET A 144 -15.16 5.02 -14.11
CA MET A 144 -15.08 6.46 -14.33
C MET A 144 -13.68 7.04 -14.15
N ILE A 145 -12.85 6.44 -13.29
CA ILE A 145 -11.46 6.86 -13.07
C ILE A 145 -10.61 6.91 -14.35
N LYS A 146 -10.91 6.06 -15.35
CA LYS A 146 -10.19 6.04 -16.63
C LYS A 146 -10.28 7.36 -17.39
N ARG A 147 -11.33 8.16 -17.16
CA ARG A 147 -11.48 9.49 -17.77
C ARG A 147 -10.48 10.52 -17.21
N LEU A 148 -9.94 10.30 -16.01
CA LEU A 148 -9.00 11.20 -15.36
C LEU A 148 -7.57 11.10 -15.91
N GLU A 149 -7.25 10.03 -16.65
CA GLU A 149 -5.97 9.90 -17.33
C GLU A 149 -5.86 10.84 -18.55
N GLY A 150 -6.99 11.10 -19.23
CA GLY A 150 -7.05 11.92 -20.46
C GLY A 150 -7.38 13.39 -20.23
N GLU A 151 -7.83 13.77 -19.03
CA GLU A 151 -8.19 15.14 -18.69
C GLU A 151 -7.07 15.80 -17.88
N THR A 152 -6.54 16.92 -18.38
CA THR A 152 -5.45 17.67 -17.77
C THR A 152 -5.94 18.96 -17.10
N ILE A 153 -5.42 19.22 -15.91
CA ILE A 153 -5.59 20.50 -15.21
C ILE A 153 -5.08 21.63 -16.12
N SER A 154 -5.87 22.70 -16.23
CA SER A 154 -5.50 23.90 -17.00
C SER A 154 -5.82 25.15 -16.18
N ASN A 155 -4.82 25.96 -15.87
CA ASN A 155 -4.93 27.21 -15.18
C ASN A 155 -5.78 28.19 -15.99
N PHE A 156 -6.83 28.72 -15.36
CA PHE A 156 -7.75 29.71 -15.96
C PHE A 156 -7.40 31.16 -15.58
N ASN A 157 -6.29 31.37 -14.88
CA ASN A 157 -5.79 32.69 -14.53
C ASN A 157 -4.65 33.06 -15.51
N LYS A 158 -5.00 33.29 -16.78
CA LYS A 158 -4.06 33.67 -17.84
C LYS A 158 -4.49 34.97 -18.51
N TRP A 159 -3.56 35.88 -18.79
CA TRP A 159 -3.83 37.14 -19.50
C TRP A 159 -2.78 37.38 -20.57
N ASN A 160 -3.17 37.99 -21.69
CA ASN A 160 -2.22 38.39 -22.72
C ASN A 160 -1.43 39.61 -22.27
N ILE A 161 -0.12 39.58 -22.46
CA ILE A 161 0.74 40.76 -22.26
C ILE A 161 0.47 41.73 -23.41
N HIS A 162 0.24 43.01 -23.08
CA HIS A 162 0.11 44.09 -24.07
C HIS A 162 1.41 44.88 -24.23
N LYS A 163 2.11 45.10 -23.11
CA LYS A 163 3.32 45.92 -23.04
C LYS A 163 4.17 45.54 -21.81
N ILE A 164 5.47 45.67 -21.95
CA ILE A 164 6.48 45.53 -20.88
C ILE A 164 7.33 46.80 -20.90
N GLU A 165 7.27 47.60 -19.84
CA GLU A 165 8.19 48.71 -19.60
C GLU A 165 9.23 48.33 -18.55
N ILE A 166 10.49 48.79 -18.70
CA ILE A 166 11.52 48.63 -17.68
C ILE A 166 11.56 49.87 -16.78
N GLY A 167 11.72 49.68 -15.48
CA GLY A 167 11.79 50.74 -14.48
C GLY A 167 12.49 50.32 -13.19
N GLY A 168 12.19 51.04 -12.10
CA GLY A 168 12.88 50.89 -10.82
C GLY A 168 14.24 51.61 -10.78
N THR A 169 14.83 51.73 -9.60
CA THR A 169 16.00 52.60 -9.35
C THR A 169 17.27 52.18 -10.10
N ASN A 170 17.32 50.94 -10.61
CA ASN A 170 18.47 50.34 -11.31
C ASN A 170 18.08 49.59 -12.61
N ASN A 171 16.91 49.85 -13.21
CA ASN A 171 16.34 49.04 -14.31
C ASN A 171 16.16 47.53 -13.99
N THR A 172 15.92 47.19 -12.72
CA THR A 172 15.77 45.80 -12.24
C THR A 172 14.31 45.34 -12.13
N ASP A 173 13.38 46.25 -12.38
CA ASP A 173 11.95 46.01 -12.25
C ASP A 173 11.27 46.23 -13.61
N ALA A 174 10.21 45.50 -13.88
CA ALA A 174 9.40 45.68 -15.08
C ALA A 174 7.95 45.97 -14.71
N ILE A 175 7.29 46.84 -15.48
CA ILE A 175 5.86 47.11 -15.39
C ILE A 175 5.20 46.35 -16.55
N LEU A 176 4.40 45.35 -16.19
CA LEU A 176 3.60 44.59 -17.16
C LEU A 176 2.23 45.25 -17.28
N TYR A 177 1.81 45.47 -18.53
CA TYR A 177 0.46 45.90 -18.88
C TYR A 177 -0.24 44.74 -19.56
N LEU A 178 -1.39 44.34 -19.02
CA LEU A 178 -2.22 43.27 -19.57
C LEU A 178 -3.24 43.83 -20.57
N ALA A 179 -3.53 43.07 -21.63
CA ALA A 179 -4.63 43.40 -22.52
C ALA A 179 -5.98 43.10 -21.82
N PRO A 180 -7.00 43.98 -21.93
CA PRO A 180 -8.35 43.65 -21.48
C PRO A 180 -8.92 42.49 -22.31
N ASN A 181 -9.67 41.59 -21.66
CA ASN A 181 -10.12 40.28 -22.17
C ASN A 181 -11.17 40.30 -23.31
N VAL A 182 -11.12 41.30 -24.21
CA VAL A 182 -12.13 41.55 -25.25
C VAL A 182 -11.72 40.97 -26.62
N VAL A 183 -10.44 40.65 -26.83
CA VAL A 183 -9.92 40.24 -28.15
C VAL A 183 -10.04 38.72 -28.40
N PHE A 184 -10.04 37.91 -27.34
CA PHE A 184 -10.32 36.47 -27.41
C PHE A 184 -11.16 36.05 -26.19
N PRO A 185 -12.28 35.32 -26.35
CA PRO A 185 -13.14 34.92 -25.23
C PRO A 185 -12.55 33.71 -24.50
N GLN A 186 -11.55 33.94 -23.66
CA GLN A 186 -11.22 32.99 -22.59
C GLN A 186 -12.12 33.30 -21.38
N ASN A 187 -12.74 32.27 -20.81
CA ASN A 187 -13.54 32.37 -19.60
C ASN A 187 -12.63 32.53 -18.37
N LEU A 188 -12.06 33.73 -18.23
CA LEU A 188 -11.11 34.09 -17.19
C LEU A 188 -11.87 34.71 -16.02
N ASN A 189 -11.83 34.04 -14.86
CA ASN A 189 -12.41 34.57 -13.63
C ASN A 189 -11.66 35.84 -13.19
N THR A 190 -12.34 36.72 -12.47
CA THR A 190 -11.76 37.92 -11.87
C THR A 190 -10.89 37.56 -10.65
N ALA A 191 -9.80 36.84 -10.87
CA ALA A 191 -8.78 36.64 -9.85
C ALA A 191 -8.07 38.00 -9.61
N GLU A 192 -8.04 38.43 -8.36
CA GLU A 192 -7.42 39.68 -7.96
C GLU A 192 -5.91 39.48 -7.78
N ILE A 193 -5.13 40.21 -8.58
CA ILE A 193 -3.67 40.23 -8.47
C ILE A 193 -3.30 40.93 -7.16
N GLN A 194 -2.44 40.31 -6.35
CA GLN A 194 -1.98 40.86 -5.07
C GLN A 194 -0.44 40.98 -5.06
N PRO A 195 0.13 41.92 -4.27
CA PRO A 195 1.57 41.94 -3.99
C PRO A 195 2.08 40.59 -3.46
N ASP A 196 3.37 40.32 -3.69
CA ASP A 196 4.08 39.08 -3.38
C ASP A 196 3.57 37.79 -4.06
N GLN A 197 2.50 37.84 -4.86
CA GLN A 197 2.08 36.71 -5.69
C GLN A 197 3.14 36.33 -6.73
N VAL A 198 3.21 35.03 -7.03
CA VAL A 198 4.03 34.48 -8.11
C VAL A 198 3.22 34.40 -9.40
N LEU A 199 3.86 34.80 -10.49
CA LEU A 199 3.35 34.65 -11.84
C LEU A 199 4.42 34.07 -12.77
N TYR A 200 3.97 33.45 -13.85
CA TYR A 200 4.81 32.90 -14.90
C TYR A 200 4.55 33.67 -16.19
N ILE A 201 5.60 34.12 -16.87
CA ILE A 201 5.51 34.63 -18.23
C ILE A 201 5.88 33.49 -19.19
N ARG A 202 5.05 33.28 -20.21
CA ARG A 202 5.16 32.22 -21.22
C ARG A 202 4.83 32.74 -22.62
N ASP A 203 5.38 32.13 -23.65
CA ASP A 203 5.16 32.44 -25.07
C ASP A 203 5.52 33.89 -25.44
N ALA A 204 6.45 34.52 -24.70
CA ALA A 204 6.87 35.89 -24.94
C ALA A 204 7.64 36.02 -26.26
N GLU A 205 7.65 37.22 -26.87
CA GLU A 205 8.40 37.46 -28.11
C GLU A 205 9.92 37.27 -27.93
N ASP A 206 10.40 37.47 -26.70
CA ASP A 206 11.79 37.33 -26.31
C ASP A 206 11.85 36.34 -25.14
N SER A 207 12.70 35.32 -25.26
CA SER A 207 12.87 34.28 -24.25
C SER A 207 13.42 34.82 -22.93
N ASP A 208 14.13 35.95 -22.94
CA ASP A 208 14.65 36.58 -21.73
C ASP A 208 13.53 37.13 -20.81
N ASN A 209 12.31 37.27 -21.36
CA ASN A 209 11.10 37.64 -20.63
C ASN A 209 10.31 36.44 -20.09
N GLU A 210 10.65 35.21 -20.47
CA GLU A 210 9.96 34.02 -19.96
C GLU A 210 10.44 33.62 -18.55
N GLY A 211 9.62 32.86 -17.84
CA GLY A 211 9.98 32.25 -16.56
C GLY A 211 9.15 32.77 -15.39
N LYS A 212 9.72 32.72 -14.19
CA LYS A 212 9.03 32.95 -12.91
C LYS A 212 9.33 34.33 -12.34
N PHE A 213 8.28 35.06 -11.98
CA PHE A 213 8.34 36.44 -11.48
C PHE A 213 7.53 36.58 -10.19
N ARG A 214 7.82 37.65 -9.42
CA ARG A 214 7.04 38.04 -8.25
C ARG A 214 6.50 39.46 -8.41
N VAL A 215 5.23 39.66 -8.06
CA VAL A 215 4.58 40.97 -8.01
C VAL A 215 5.16 41.79 -6.85
N VAL A 216 5.73 42.96 -7.18
CA VAL A 216 6.23 43.93 -6.21
C VAL A 216 5.14 44.91 -5.80
N GLU A 217 4.37 45.39 -6.77
CA GLU A 217 3.35 46.43 -6.60
C GLU A 217 2.23 46.20 -7.62
N VAL A 218 0.98 46.28 -7.19
CA VAL A 218 -0.19 46.32 -8.08
C VAL A 218 -0.55 47.79 -8.27
N ILE A 219 -0.45 48.29 -9.50
CA ILE A 219 -0.67 49.71 -9.83
C ILE A 219 -2.15 49.93 -10.17
N ASP A 220 -2.73 49.02 -10.94
CA ASP A 220 -4.17 48.91 -11.20
C ASP A 220 -4.53 47.45 -11.57
N SER A 221 -5.79 47.18 -11.95
CA SER A 221 -6.28 45.83 -12.24
C SER A 221 -5.66 45.13 -13.47
N LEU A 222 -4.96 45.86 -14.35
CA LEU A 222 -4.27 45.34 -15.53
C LEU A 222 -2.78 45.74 -15.57
N THR A 223 -2.29 46.51 -14.59
CA THR A 223 -0.93 47.03 -14.56
C THR A 223 -0.26 46.72 -13.22
N PHE A 224 0.88 46.04 -13.24
CA PHE A 224 1.63 45.68 -12.03
C PHE A 224 3.14 45.67 -12.28
N ARG A 225 3.91 45.94 -11.23
CA ARG A 225 5.38 45.87 -11.23
C ARG A 225 5.83 44.48 -10.79
N VAL A 226 6.75 43.89 -11.53
CA VAL A 226 7.49 42.67 -11.17
C VAL A 226 8.97 42.96 -11.00
N HIS A 227 9.67 42.12 -10.23
CA HIS A 227 11.12 42.19 -10.10
C HIS A 227 11.80 41.08 -10.91
N ASN A 228 12.65 41.44 -11.87
CA ASN A 228 13.61 40.55 -12.54
C ASN A 228 14.64 41.44 -13.30
N PRO A 229 15.95 41.31 -13.03
CA PRO A 229 16.99 42.12 -13.66
C PRO A 229 17.26 41.83 -15.15
N SER A 230 16.61 40.82 -15.74
CA SER A 230 16.88 40.34 -17.12
C SER A 230 15.82 40.73 -18.15
N VAL A 231 14.79 41.50 -17.75
CA VAL A 231 13.62 41.79 -18.60
C VAL A 231 13.94 42.79 -19.72
N VAL A 232 13.46 42.49 -20.92
CA VAL A 232 13.53 43.30 -22.13
C VAL A 232 12.19 44.03 -22.38
N ALA A 233 12.24 45.31 -22.72
CA ALA A 233 11.04 46.12 -22.96
C ALA A 233 10.33 45.73 -24.28
N GLN A 234 9.00 45.62 -24.26
CA GLN A 234 8.17 45.16 -25.39
C GLN A 234 6.89 45.99 -25.51
N ASN A 235 6.40 46.18 -26.75
CA ASN A 235 5.27 47.06 -27.07
C ASN A 235 4.18 46.41 -27.94
N ILE A 236 4.17 45.07 -28.07
CA ILE A 236 3.20 44.33 -28.88
C ILE A 236 2.60 43.15 -28.10
N ILE A 237 1.42 42.68 -28.54
CA ILE A 237 0.70 41.59 -27.89
C ILE A 237 1.31 40.25 -28.29
N LEU A 238 2.32 39.81 -27.55
CA LEU A 238 2.95 38.49 -27.62
C LEU A 238 3.27 38.03 -26.20
N GLY A 239 2.97 36.77 -25.90
CA GLY A 239 3.11 36.19 -24.56
C GLY A 239 1.90 36.31 -23.65
N THR A 240 1.89 35.45 -22.65
CA THR A 240 0.87 35.34 -21.61
C THR A 240 1.49 35.42 -20.22
N VAL A 241 0.79 36.06 -19.30
CA VAL A 241 1.01 35.99 -17.85
C VAL A 241 0.05 34.96 -17.28
N GLU A 242 0.58 33.94 -16.62
CA GLU A 242 -0.17 32.99 -15.81
C GLU A 242 0.01 33.32 -14.33
N ILE A 243 -1.08 33.46 -13.58
CA ILE A 243 -1.04 33.64 -12.11
C ILE A 243 -1.50 32.35 -11.46
N LEU A 244 -0.81 31.89 -10.42
CA LEU A 244 -1.24 30.70 -9.71
C LEU A 244 -2.55 30.96 -8.95
N PRO A 245 -3.53 30.03 -8.97
CA PRO A 245 -4.59 30.01 -7.96
C PRO A 245 -3.99 30.07 -6.55
N VAL A 246 -4.69 30.69 -5.60
CA VAL A 246 -4.17 30.89 -4.23
C VAL A 246 -3.80 29.56 -3.59
N GLU A 247 -4.61 28.53 -3.84
CA GLU A 247 -4.42 27.16 -3.35
C GLU A 247 -3.18 26.47 -3.92
N TRP A 248 -2.71 26.90 -5.09
CA TRP A 248 -1.51 26.39 -5.73
C TRP A 248 -0.26 27.20 -5.31
N GLY A 249 -0.42 28.50 -5.03
CA GLY A 249 0.69 29.39 -4.69
C GLY A 249 1.02 29.49 -3.20
N ASN A 250 0.07 29.21 -2.30
CA ASN A 250 0.25 29.38 -0.87
C ASN A 250 0.76 28.09 -0.17
N PRO A 251 1.95 28.09 0.46
CA PRO A 251 2.51 26.92 1.14
C PRO A 251 1.73 26.49 2.40
N LEU A 252 0.82 27.35 2.89
CA LEU A 252 -0.04 27.10 4.05
C LEU A 252 -1.42 26.55 3.67
N THR A 253 -1.76 26.45 2.38
CA THR A 253 -3.00 25.82 1.93
C THR A 253 -3.04 24.36 2.35
N LEU A 254 -4.17 23.91 2.91
CA LEU A 254 -4.36 22.50 3.29
C LEU A 254 -4.47 21.64 2.03
N VAL A 255 -3.95 20.41 2.06
CA VAL A 255 -4.06 19.49 0.90
C VAL A 255 -5.53 19.26 0.52
N SER A 256 -6.45 19.20 1.49
CA SER A 256 -7.90 19.13 1.23
C SER A 256 -8.46 20.35 0.48
N GLU A 257 -7.94 21.56 0.71
CA GLU A 257 -8.40 22.78 0.03
C GLU A 257 -7.93 22.80 -1.43
N LEU A 258 -6.70 22.37 -1.68
CA LEU A 258 -6.19 22.15 -3.04
C LEU A 258 -7.03 21.11 -3.80
N VAL A 259 -7.35 19.99 -3.15
CA VAL A 259 -8.18 18.92 -3.72
C VAL A 259 -9.60 19.42 -4.04
N ASP A 260 -10.21 20.17 -3.12
CA ASP A 260 -11.52 20.80 -3.32
C ASP A 260 -11.50 21.73 -4.54
N GLN A 261 -10.52 22.64 -4.61
CA GLN A 261 -10.34 23.57 -5.71
C GLN A 261 -10.16 22.85 -7.05
N VAL A 262 -9.31 21.83 -7.11
CA VAL A 262 -8.99 21.13 -8.36
C VAL A 262 -10.19 20.35 -8.90
N PHE A 263 -10.89 19.58 -8.05
CA PHE A 263 -12.05 18.80 -8.49
C PHE A 263 -13.27 19.67 -8.84
N LYS A 264 -13.47 20.76 -8.11
CA LYS A 264 -14.53 21.75 -8.36
C LYS A 264 -14.32 22.56 -9.65
N THR A 265 -13.07 22.91 -9.96
CA THR A 265 -12.74 23.84 -11.05
C THR A 265 -12.38 23.11 -12.35
N TYR A 266 -11.57 22.06 -12.29
CA TYR A 266 -11.06 21.35 -13.47
C TYR A 266 -11.67 19.96 -13.62
N GLY A 267 -12.01 19.29 -12.50
CA GLY A 267 -12.63 17.96 -12.49
C GLY A 267 -14.01 17.87 -13.14
N GLN A 268 -14.70 18.99 -13.38
CA GLN A 268 -16.07 19.02 -13.91
C GLN A 268 -16.17 18.89 -15.45
N ARG A 269 -15.03 18.79 -16.15
CA ARG A 269 -15.00 18.56 -17.62
C ARG A 269 -15.37 17.12 -18.01
N VAL A 270 -15.23 16.19 -17.07
CA VAL A 270 -15.61 14.77 -17.21
C VAL A 270 -16.92 14.49 -16.45
N PRO A 271 -17.70 13.45 -16.78
CA PRO A 271 -18.98 13.13 -16.14
C PRO A 271 -18.83 12.48 -14.74
N ILE A 272 -18.01 13.10 -13.88
CA ILE A 272 -17.79 12.77 -12.47
C ILE A 272 -18.23 13.99 -11.67
N LEU A 273 -19.08 13.76 -10.68
CA LEU A 273 -19.69 14.82 -9.88
C LEU A 273 -18.75 15.25 -8.75
N TYR A 274 -18.69 16.54 -8.46
CA TYR A 274 -18.03 17.05 -7.27
C TYR A 274 -19.03 17.29 -6.14
N SER A 275 -18.61 17.04 -4.90
CA SER A 275 -19.32 17.43 -3.68
C SER A 275 -18.31 17.72 -2.57
N SER A 276 -18.32 18.93 -2.03
CA SER A 276 -17.45 19.34 -0.92
C SER A 276 -17.57 18.43 0.30
N ASN A 277 -18.75 17.86 0.54
CA ASN A 277 -19.01 16.96 1.68
C ASN A 277 -18.26 15.62 1.60
N LEU A 278 -17.73 15.27 0.42
CA LEU A 278 -16.91 14.07 0.20
C LEU A 278 -15.41 14.37 0.22
N ILE A 279 -15.01 15.62 0.46
CA ILE A 279 -13.62 16.05 0.63
C ILE A 279 -13.40 16.31 2.12
N GLN A 280 -12.87 15.32 2.83
CA GLN A 280 -12.57 15.46 4.25
C GLN A 280 -11.40 16.45 4.47
N PRO A 281 -11.47 17.35 5.47
CA PRO A 281 -10.40 18.30 5.76
C PRO A 281 -9.14 17.57 6.24
N THR A 282 -7.95 18.03 5.83
CA THR A 282 -6.64 17.47 6.21
C THR A 282 -5.92 18.36 7.23
N PRO A 283 -6.42 18.52 8.48
CA PRO A 283 -5.93 19.52 9.42
C PRO A 283 -4.44 19.32 9.74
N GLY A 284 -3.66 20.40 9.58
CA GLY A 284 -2.22 20.39 9.83
C GLY A 284 -1.36 19.79 8.71
N ILE A 285 -1.95 19.35 7.59
CA ILE A 285 -1.22 18.88 6.41
C ILE A 285 -1.41 19.88 5.27
N THR A 286 -0.37 20.67 4.99
CA THR A 286 -0.36 21.70 3.94
C THR A 286 0.44 21.27 2.71
N THR A 287 0.33 22.04 1.63
CA THR A 287 1.09 21.88 0.38
C THR A 287 2.61 22.10 0.56
N LEU A 288 3.02 22.84 1.59
CA LEU A 288 4.42 23.15 1.95
C LEU A 288 5.24 23.89 0.87
N GLY A 289 4.60 24.39 -0.18
CA GLY A 289 5.24 25.12 -1.27
C GLY A 289 4.27 25.41 -2.42
N GLU A 290 4.81 25.94 -3.51
CA GLU A 290 4.07 26.21 -4.74
C GLU A 290 3.89 24.94 -5.58
N LEU A 291 2.69 24.72 -6.14
CA LEU A 291 2.33 23.56 -6.93
C LEU A 291 1.82 23.98 -8.31
N TYR A 292 2.71 24.00 -9.31
CA TYR A 292 2.37 24.25 -10.71
C TYR A 292 1.75 22.97 -11.31
N LEU A 293 0.42 22.92 -11.38
CA LEU A 293 -0.34 21.74 -11.83
C LEU A 293 -0.71 21.74 -13.32
N GLU A 294 -0.31 22.76 -14.09
CA GLU A 294 -0.63 22.87 -15.52
C GLU A 294 -0.21 21.61 -16.31
N GLY A 295 -1.13 21.08 -17.11
CA GLY A 295 -0.87 19.90 -17.93
C GLY A 295 -0.76 18.58 -17.15
N MET A 296 -0.90 18.59 -15.82
CA MET A 296 -1.00 17.37 -15.03
C MET A 296 -2.37 16.73 -15.25
N SER A 297 -2.40 15.45 -15.64
CA SER A 297 -3.64 14.66 -15.69
C SER A 297 -4.27 14.55 -14.30
N LEU A 298 -5.60 14.63 -14.21
CA LEU A 298 -6.33 14.51 -12.93
C LEU A 298 -6.03 13.20 -12.18
N PHE A 299 -5.71 12.10 -12.88
CA PHE A 299 -5.29 10.85 -12.25
C PHE A 299 -3.94 10.98 -11.51
N LYS A 300 -2.92 11.54 -12.16
CA LYS A 300 -1.62 11.83 -11.51
C LYS A 300 -1.74 12.81 -10.34
N PHE A 301 -2.70 13.73 -10.39
CA PHE A 301 -3.00 14.60 -9.25
C PHE A 301 -3.53 13.80 -8.05
N ILE A 302 -4.39 12.80 -8.27
CA ILE A 302 -4.85 11.87 -7.21
C ILE A 302 -3.66 11.08 -6.63
N GLU A 303 -2.79 10.54 -7.46
CA GLU A 303 -1.57 9.84 -7.02
C GLU A 303 -0.71 10.75 -6.14
N LEU A 304 -0.43 11.97 -6.60
CA LEU A 304 0.34 12.98 -5.86
C LEU A 304 -0.29 13.32 -4.51
N VAL A 305 -1.62 13.47 -4.45
CA VAL A 305 -2.36 13.77 -3.21
C VAL A 305 -2.21 12.64 -2.20
N VAL A 306 -2.32 11.38 -2.62
CA VAL A 306 -2.14 10.21 -1.74
C VAL A 306 -0.70 10.14 -1.21
N ASP A 307 0.30 10.41 -2.05
CA ASP A 307 1.71 10.43 -1.65
C ASP A 307 2.05 11.59 -0.68
N MET A 308 1.54 12.81 -0.93
CA MET A 308 1.65 13.95 -0.01
C MET A 308 1.01 13.65 1.36
N LEU A 309 -0.10 12.92 1.37
CA LEU A 309 -0.80 12.47 2.56
C LEU A 309 -0.24 11.17 3.16
N GLY A 310 0.92 10.70 2.69
CA GLY A 310 1.66 9.57 3.24
C GLY A 310 0.96 8.21 3.11
N GLY A 311 0.04 8.06 2.14
CA GLY A 311 -0.72 6.84 1.92
C GLY A 311 -1.78 6.53 2.99
N LEU A 312 -2.01 7.43 3.96
CA LEU A 312 -2.98 7.29 5.06
C LEU A 312 -4.41 7.74 4.66
N TRP A 313 -4.61 8.13 3.41
CA TRP A 313 -5.86 8.66 2.87
C TRP A 313 -6.20 7.94 1.55
N TYR A 314 -7.48 7.76 1.28
CA TYR A 314 -7.98 7.42 -0.05
C TYR A 314 -8.40 8.70 -0.77
N CYS A 315 -8.07 8.79 -2.06
CA CYS A 315 -8.52 9.85 -2.95
C CYS A 315 -8.89 9.22 -4.30
N GLY A 316 -9.97 9.67 -4.94
CA GLY A 316 -10.37 9.07 -6.21
C GLY A 316 -11.82 9.32 -6.61
N VAL A 317 -12.43 8.32 -7.25
CA VAL A 317 -13.81 8.36 -7.75
C VAL A 317 -14.63 7.22 -7.15
N ASN A 318 -15.63 7.54 -6.34
CA ASN A 318 -16.43 6.52 -5.66
C ASN A 318 -17.39 5.78 -6.61
N ALA A 319 -18.05 4.74 -6.09
CA ALA A 319 -18.98 3.89 -6.85
C ALA A 319 -20.23 4.60 -7.41
N ASP A 320 -20.55 5.81 -6.94
CA ASP A 320 -21.62 6.67 -7.48
C ASP A 320 -21.11 7.67 -8.54
N GLY A 321 -19.80 7.70 -8.77
CA GLY A 321 -19.10 8.62 -9.65
C GLY A 321 -19.03 10.03 -9.10
N PHE A 322 -18.73 10.16 -7.81
CA PHE A 322 -18.30 11.41 -7.21
C PHE A 322 -16.81 11.37 -6.89
N TYR A 323 -16.15 12.52 -6.98
CA TYR A 323 -14.83 12.70 -6.38
C TYR A 323 -14.90 12.56 -4.85
N PHE A 324 -13.86 11.98 -4.25
CA PHE A 324 -13.75 11.86 -2.80
C PHE A 324 -12.31 11.99 -2.32
N LEU A 325 -12.16 12.43 -1.06
CA LEU A 325 -10.94 12.38 -0.26
C LEU A 325 -11.34 12.01 1.16
N GLU A 326 -10.84 10.88 1.66
CA GLU A 326 -11.17 10.40 3.01
C GLU A 326 -9.96 9.79 3.72
N LYS A 327 -9.89 9.94 5.05
CA LYS A 327 -8.85 9.29 5.84
C LYS A 327 -9.13 7.78 5.91
N LYS A 328 -8.11 6.95 5.71
CA LYS A 328 -8.23 5.49 5.89
C LYS A 328 -8.68 5.17 7.32
N LYS A 329 -9.59 4.21 7.47
CA LYS A 329 -10.05 3.74 8.79
C LYS A 329 -8.91 3.04 9.52
N GLU A 330 -8.74 3.37 10.80
CA GLU A 330 -7.75 2.73 11.69
C GLU A 330 -8.29 1.42 12.32
N GLU A 331 -9.61 1.18 12.20
CA GLU A 331 -10.26 -0.03 12.70
C GLU A 331 -10.30 -1.13 11.62
N ILE A 332 -10.07 -2.38 12.05
CA ILE A 332 -10.17 -3.57 11.19
C ILE A 332 -11.63 -3.77 10.76
N ILE A 333 -11.86 -3.82 9.44
CA ILE A 333 -13.20 -3.93 8.83
C ILE A 333 -13.83 -5.30 9.09
N ASP A 334 -13.10 -6.39 8.82
CA ASP A 334 -13.57 -7.76 9.02
C ASP A 334 -12.38 -8.70 9.29
N LYS A 335 -12.65 -9.92 9.77
CA LYS A 335 -11.66 -10.95 10.10
C LYS A 335 -11.93 -12.21 9.31
N PHE A 336 -10.89 -12.78 8.69
CA PHE A 336 -11.00 -13.96 7.83
C PHE A 336 -10.09 -15.09 8.31
N ALA A 337 -10.64 -16.28 8.53
CA ALA A 337 -9.92 -17.48 8.94
C ALA A 337 -9.61 -18.39 7.73
N VAL A 338 -8.34 -18.48 7.38
CA VAL A 338 -7.84 -19.33 6.29
C VAL A 338 -7.94 -20.80 6.69
N GLY A 339 -8.47 -21.64 5.78
CA GLY A 339 -8.76 -23.05 6.05
C GLY A 339 -10.10 -23.29 6.74
N TRP A 340 -10.89 -22.23 6.98
CA TRP A 340 -12.27 -22.35 7.47
C TRP A 340 -13.24 -21.54 6.61
N ASP A 341 -13.06 -20.22 6.58
CA ASP A 341 -13.90 -19.31 5.76
C ASP A 341 -13.49 -19.37 4.29
N TYR A 342 -12.18 -19.54 4.03
CA TYR A 342 -11.61 -19.57 2.69
C TYR A 342 -10.54 -20.65 2.53
N ASN A 343 -10.71 -21.51 1.54
CA ASN A 343 -9.81 -22.61 1.22
C ASN A 343 -8.95 -22.37 -0.04
N ASP A 344 -9.35 -21.46 -0.92
CA ASP A 344 -8.62 -21.10 -2.16
C ASP A 344 -7.95 -19.72 -2.02
N LEU A 345 -6.73 -19.76 -1.49
CA LEU A 345 -5.91 -18.61 -1.14
C LEU A 345 -4.55 -18.68 -1.86
N GLU A 346 -4.10 -17.56 -2.40
CA GLU A 346 -2.75 -17.37 -2.91
C GLU A 346 -2.02 -16.31 -2.08
N ILE A 347 -0.78 -16.59 -1.67
CA ILE A 347 0.06 -15.66 -0.90
C ILE A 347 1.34 -15.42 -1.70
N LYS A 348 1.66 -14.16 -1.96
CA LYS A 348 2.89 -13.74 -2.63
C LYS A 348 3.57 -12.64 -1.82
N ILE A 349 4.85 -12.84 -1.49
CA ILE A 349 5.69 -11.75 -0.97
C ILE A 349 6.24 -10.99 -2.18
N ASP A 350 5.78 -9.76 -2.37
CA ASP A 350 6.19 -8.92 -3.48
C ASP A 350 7.43 -8.10 -3.07
N ARG A 351 8.59 -8.60 -3.49
CA ARG A 351 9.90 -7.97 -3.25
C ARG A 351 10.20 -6.82 -4.22
N ASP A 352 9.45 -6.67 -5.30
CA ASP A 352 9.69 -5.62 -6.30
C ASP A 352 9.00 -4.30 -5.92
N TRP A 353 8.11 -4.37 -4.94
CA TRP A 353 7.65 -3.23 -4.14
C TRP A 353 8.78 -2.48 -3.41
N VAL A 354 9.90 -3.14 -3.10
CA VAL A 354 10.95 -2.54 -2.26
C VAL A 354 11.73 -1.47 -3.02
N TRP A 355 11.67 -0.24 -2.54
CA TRP A 355 12.47 0.89 -3.01
C TRP A 355 13.23 1.46 -1.82
N ASN A 356 14.56 1.45 -1.89
CA ASN A 356 15.43 1.86 -0.78
C ASN A 356 16.41 2.98 -1.13
N TYR A 357 16.51 3.34 -2.41
CA TYR A 357 17.08 4.62 -2.84
C TYR A 357 16.03 5.38 -3.65
N VAL A 358 15.55 6.50 -3.12
CA VAL A 358 14.57 7.35 -3.82
C VAL A 358 15.25 8.64 -4.26
N GLU A 359 14.99 9.05 -5.50
CA GLU A 359 15.50 10.28 -6.09
C GLU A 359 14.33 11.12 -6.62
N ILE A 360 14.22 12.36 -6.14
CA ILE A 360 13.20 13.30 -6.56
C ILE A 360 13.81 14.32 -7.51
N PHE A 361 13.25 14.41 -8.72
CA PHE A 361 13.69 15.31 -9.78
C PHE A 361 12.57 16.30 -10.12
N ALA A 362 12.83 17.59 -10.00
CA ALA A 362 11.98 18.62 -10.60
C ALA A 362 12.19 18.65 -12.11
N LYS A 363 11.17 19.03 -12.87
CA LYS A 363 11.38 19.56 -14.23
C LYS A 363 12.16 20.88 -14.15
N SER A 364 12.96 21.19 -15.17
CA SER A 364 13.61 22.49 -15.29
C SER A 364 12.58 23.56 -15.68
N ASP A 365 12.70 24.76 -15.10
CA ASP A 365 11.90 25.92 -15.52
C ASP A 365 12.30 26.46 -16.91
N GLU A 366 13.53 26.15 -17.36
CA GLU A 366 14.22 26.73 -18.52
C GLU A 366 14.29 25.76 -19.73
N GLY A 367 13.67 24.57 -19.67
CA GLY A 367 13.65 23.66 -20.82
C GLY A 367 13.28 22.20 -20.52
N SER A 368 13.62 21.29 -21.43
CA SER A 368 13.25 19.87 -21.39
C SER A 368 14.07 18.99 -20.42
N GLY A 369 14.87 19.60 -19.54
CA GLY A 369 15.71 18.91 -18.56
C GLY A 369 15.00 18.65 -17.22
N THR A 370 15.66 17.86 -16.36
CA THR A 370 15.23 17.62 -14.97
C THR A 370 16.36 17.93 -13.99
N VAL A 371 16.05 18.63 -12.90
CA VAL A 371 16.98 19.00 -11.83
C VAL A 371 16.73 18.14 -10.60
N LYS A 372 17.78 17.50 -10.06
CA LYS A 372 17.66 16.68 -8.86
C LYS A 372 17.45 17.55 -7.61
N LEU A 373 16.25 17.51 -7.03
CA LEU A 373 15.93 18.24 -5.79
C LEU A 373 16.51 17.53 -4.56
N TYR A 374 16.31 16.22 -4.48
CA TYR A 374 16.67 15.43 -3.31
C TYR A 374 16.90 13.96 -3.64
N SER A 375 17.62 13.25 -2.77
CA SER A 375 17.63 11.79 -2.74
C SER A 375 18.08 11.29 -1.38
N GLU A 376 17.51 10.19 -0.93
CA GLU A 376 17.87 9.55 0.34
C GLU A 376 17.95 8.03 0.17
N LEU A 377 18.83 7.42 0.96
CA LEU A 377 19.14 5.98 0.93
C LEU A 377 18.78 5.38 2.29
N ASN A 378 17.88 4.41 2.30
CA ASN A 378 17.63 3.58 3.47
C ASN A 378 18.67 2.45 3.50
N GLU A 379 19.83 2.72 4.12
CA GLU A 379 20.93 1.75 4.25
C GLU A 379 20.48 0.40 4.84
N THR A 380 19.49 0.40 5.74
CA THR A 380 18.98 -0.82 6.35
C THR A 380 18.22 -1.69 5.36
N SER A 381 17.37 -1.07 4.53
CA SER A 381 16.65 -1.78 3.47
C SER A 381 17.59 -2.20 2.32
N GLU A 382 18.58 -1.37 1.98
CA GLU A 382 19.59 -1.72 0.96
C GLU A 382 20.38 -2.98 1.34
N LYS A 383 20.84 -3.08 2.60
CA LYS A 383 21.59 -4.26 3.06
C LYS A 383 20.73 -5.53 3.12
N LYS A 384 19.45 -5.40 3.49
CA LYS A 384 18.49 -6.53 3.51
C LYS A 384 18.09 -7.02 2.10
N TRP A 385 17.88 -6.10 1.15
CA TRP A 385 17.17 -6.39 -0.11
C TRP A 385 17.95 -6.06 -1.40
N GLY A 386 19.17 -5.54 -1.29
CA GLY A 386 19.96 -4.99 -2.38
C GLY A 386 19.48 -3.60 -2.80
N ARG A 387 20.34 -2.82 -3.47
CA ARG A 387 19.99 -1.47 -3.93
C ARG A 387 18.87 -1.51 -4.97
N LYS A 388 17.74 -0.89 -4.64
CA LYS A 388 16.57 -0.73 -5.51
C LYS A 388 16.24 0.76 -5.61
N THR A 389 16.58 1.34 -6.75
CA THR A 389 16.43 2.77 -7.03
C THR A 389 15.10 3.09 -7.69
N LYS A 390 14.42 4.12 -7.19
CA LYS A 390 13.22 4.69 -7.79
C LYS A 390 13.40 6.19 -7.99
N SER A 391 13.44 6.62 -9.24
CA SER A 391 13.38 8.02 -9.62
C SER A 391 11.92 8.46 -9.74
N VAL A 392 11.59 9.64 -9.21
CA VAL A 392 10.26 10.26 -9.26
C VAL A 392 10.42 11.67 -9.83
N GLU A 393 9.69 11.96 -10.91
CA GLU A 393 9.62 13.30 -11.51
C GLU A 393 8.45 14.08 -10.90
N VAL A 394 8.73 15.30 -10.45
CA VAL A 394 7.76 16.24 -9.88
C VAL A 394 7.74 17.55 -10.69
N PRO A 395 6.67 18.36 -10.59
CA PRO A 395 6.62 19.69 -11.20
C PRO A 395 7.81 20.58 -10.83
N ALA A 396 8.16 21.52 -11.71
CA ALA A 396 9.30 22.43 -11.52
C ALA A 396 9.22 23.27 -10.24
N SER A 397 8.00 23.62 -9.82
CA SER A 397 7.73 24.41 -8.62
C SER A 397 8.03 23.71 -7.29
N PHE A 398 8.30 22.40 -7.29
CA PHE A 398 8.52 21.65 -6.05
C PHE A 398 9.76 22.15 -5.32
N THR A 399 9.57 22.57 -4.07
CA THR A 399 10.67 22.94 -3.19
C THR A 399 11.44 21.71 -2.73
N LYS A 400 12.68 21.93 -2.27
CA LYS A 400 13.50 20.87 -1.68
C LYS A 400 12.83 20.28 -0.42
N GLU A 401 12.09 21.11 0.31
CA GLU A 401 11.38 20.76 1.53
C GLU A 401 10.26 19.76 1.23
N ILE A 402 9.43 19.99 0.19
CA ILE A 402 8.44 19.03 -0.28
C ILE A 402 9.13 17.73 -0.74
N ALA A 403 10.22 17.84 -1.51
CA ALA A 403 10.96 16.69 -2.01
C ALA A 403 11.54 15.82 -0.88
N ILE A 404 11.96 16.42 0.25
CA ILE A 404 12.40 15.68 1.45
C ILE A 404 11.25 14.91 2.07
N VAL A 405 10.08 15.53 2.27
CA VAL A 405 8.90 14.87 2.86
C VAL A 405 8.43 13.72 1.98
N LEU A 406 8.26 13.95 0.67
CA LEU A 406 7.86 12.94 -0.31
C LEU A 406 8.85 11.76 -0.33
N CYS A 407 10.15 12.03 -0.42
CA CYS A 407 11.19 10.99 -0.44
C CYS A 407 11.14 10.11 0.82
N LYS A 408 10.98 10.71 2.01
CA LYS A 408 10.90 9.99 3.28
C LYS A 408 9.63 9.16 3.42
N ASN A 409 8.48 9.69 2.99
CA ASN A 409 7.22 8.94 2.97
C ASN A 409 7.34 7.70 2.06
N LEU A 410 7.88 7.88 0.84
CA LEU A 410 8.10 6.77 -0.09
C LEU A 410 9.09 5.74 0.47
N LEU A 411 10.22 6.16 1.05
CA LEU A 411 11.17 5.24 1.68
C LEU A 411 10.57 4.46 2.86
N GLU A 412 9.75 5.09 3.71
CA GLU A 412 9.11 4.39 4.84
C GLU A 412 8.00 3.43 4.39
N LEU A 413 7.29 3.75 3.30
CA LEU A 413 6.27 2.89 2.69
C LEU A 413 6.89 1.69 1.96
N HIS A 414 8.04 1.88 1.30
CA HIS A 414 8.68 0.91 0.42
C HIS A 414 9.93 0.22 0.98
N LYS A 415 10.34 0.47 2.23
CA LYS A 415 11.54 -0.17 2.81
C LYS A 415 11.45 -1.69 3.03
N GLU A 416 10.26 -2.28 3.07
CA GLU A 416 10.08 -3.73 3.27
C GLU A 416 9.15 -4.32 2.19
N PRO A 417 9.29 -5.62 1.83
CA PRO A 417 8.39 -6.27 0.90
C PRO A 417 6.94 -6.24 1.38
N ARG A 418 5.99 -6.00 0.47
CA ARG A 418 4.56 -6.12 0.78
C ARG A 418 4.12 -7.58 0.69
N VAL A 419 3.17 -7.96 1.54
CA VAL A 419 2.49 -9.26 1.43
C VAL A 419 1.21 -9.05 0.63
N LEU A 420 1.12 -9.73 -0.51
CA LEU A 420 -0.08 -9.83 -1.32
C LEU A 420 -0.81 -11.12 -0.93
N ILE A 421 -2.09 -11.00 -0.55
CA ILE A 421 -2.97 -12.13 -0.26
C ILE A 421 -4.14 -12.05 -1.24
N THR A 422 -4.44 -13.15 -1.92
CA THR A 422 -5.58 -13.22 -2.85
C THR A 422 -6.52 -14.35 -2.45
N ILE A 423 -7.75 -14.01 -2.08
CA ILE A 423 -8.85 -14.97 -1.87
C ILE A 423 -9.61 -15.06 -3.20
N LYS A 424 -9.69 -16.24 -3.82
CA LYS A 424 -10.26 -16.38 -5.19
C LYS A 424 -11.77 -16.60 -5.23
N ASN A 425 -12.36 -17.10 -4.15
CA ASN A 425 -13.75 -17.56 -4.09
C ASN A 425 -14.50 -17.02 -2.86
N ALA A 426 -14.42 -15.72 -2.61
CA ALA A 426 -15.17 -15.11 -1.52
C ALA A 426 -16.67 -14.96 -1.86
N PRO A 427 -17.58 -14.89 -0.86
CA PRO A 427 -19.00 -14.61 -1.08
C PRO A 427 -19.24 -13.39 -1.97
N PHE A 428 -20.30 -13.43 -2.78
CA PHE A 428 -20.71 -12.28 -3.58
C PHE A 428 -21.54 -11.31 -2.71
N ARG A 429 -20.85 -10.38 -2.06
CA ARG A 429 -21.41 -9.30 -1.21
C ARG A 429 -20.60 -8.03 -1.37
N TYR A 430 -21.09 -6.88 -0.92
CA TYR A 430 -20.27 -5.65 -0.86
C TYR A 430 -19.06 -5.81 0.07
N TYR A 431 -17.87 -5.43 -0.42
CA TYR A 431 -16.65 -5.31 0.38
C TYR A 431 -16.19 -3.85 0.46
N GLU A 432 -15.80 -3.41 1.64
CA GLU A 432 -15.31 -2.05 1.92
C GLU A 432 -13.78 -2.02 1.90
N PHE A 433 -13.16 -0.94 1.41
CA PHE A 433 -11.70 -0.79 1.35
C PHE A 433 -11.13 -0.29 2.69
N GLY A 434 -10.04 -0.93 3.14
CA GLY A 434 -9.42 -0.71 4.46
C GLY A 434 -8.81 -2.01 4.98
N ASP A 435 -8.37 -2.00 6.24
CA ASP A 435 -7.62 -3.11 6.83
C ASP A 435 -8.50 -4.29 7.23
N TYR A 436 -8.05 -5.50 6.88
CA TYR A 436 -8.66 -6.78 7.25
C TYR A 436 -7.64 -7.64 7.99
N ALA A 437 -8.09 -8.39 9.01
CA ALA A 437 -7.25 -9.32 9.73
C ALA A 437 -7.40 -10.75 9.19
N ILE A 438 -6.39 -11.24 8.48
CA ILE A 438 -6.38 -12.57 7.88
C ILE A 438 -5.62 -13.52 8.80
N ALA A 439 -6.35 -14.39 9.51
CA ALA A 439 -5.84 -15.37 10.45
C ALA A 439 -5.53 -16.70 9.75
N PHE A 440 -4.31 -17.17 9.91
CA PHE A 440 -3.79 -18.42 9.35
C PHE A 440 -3.92 -19.58 10.34
N PRO A 441 -4.11 -20.82 9.84
CA PRO A 441 -4.22 -21.99 10.70
C PRO A 441 -2.90 -22.24 11.44
N SER A 442 -3.01 -22.85 12.61
CA SER A 442 -1.88 -23.07 13.50
C SER A 442 -0.86 -24.01 12.86
N LYS A 443 0.36 -23.52 12.66
CA LYS A 443 1.51 -24.24 12.08
C LYS A 443 2.79 -23.83 12.77
N SER A 444 3.90 -24.42 12.36
CA SER A 444 5.23 -24.05 12.84
C SER A 444 5.75 -22.85 12.04
N TYR A 445 5.85 -21.69 12.69
CA TYR A 445 6.27 -20.44 12.06
C TYR A 445 7.54 -19.88 12.70
N TYR A 446 8.34 -19.17 11.90
CA TYR A 446 9.48 -18.37 12.37
C TYR A 446 9.05 -16.93 12.59
N GLU A 447 9.50 -16.34 13.70
CA GLU A 447 9.30 -14.95 14.05
C GLU A 447 10.66 -14.33 14.45
N THR A 448 11.05 -13.22 13.82
CA THR A 448 12.18 -12.40 14.31
C THR A 448 11.82 -11.82 15.67
N LEU A 449 12.66 -12.04 16.68
CA LEU A 449 12.61 -11.29 17.94
C LEU A 449 13.37 -9.98 17.82
N ASP A 450 14.57 -10.02 17.22
CA ASP A 450 15.41 -8.87 17.00
C ASP A 450 16.27 -9.09 15.76
N ASP A 451 16.27 -8.12 14.84
CA ASP A 451 17.20 -8.11 13.70
C ASP A 451 18.59 -7.57 14.12
N LEU A 452 18.74 -7.05 15.34
CA LEU A 452 20.01 -6.58 15.94
C LEU A 452 20.65 -5.37 15.23
N ASP A 453 19.89 -4.70 14.37
CA ASP A 453 20.21 -3.42 13.71
C ASP A 453 20.51 -2.27 14.71
N THR A 454 20.18 -2.43 16.00
CA THR A 454 20.36 -1.42 17.06
C THR A 454 20.76 -2.03 18.42
N LEU A 455 21.49 -1.27 19.24
CA LEU A 455 21.79 -1.60 20.64
C LEU A 455 20.72 -1.08 21.61
N SER A 456 19.72 -0.35 21.12
CA SER A 456 18.62 0.13 21.97
C SER A 456 17.99 -1.03 22.74
N THR A 457 17.75 -0.85 24.03
CA THR A 457 17.24 -1.85 25.00
C THR A 457 18.15 -3.05 25.32
N TRP A 458 19.32 -3.15 24.69
CA TRP A 458 20.37 -4.09 25.09
C TRP A 458 21.33 -3.46 26.11
N SER A 459 21.81 -4.25 27.06
CA SER A 459 22.70 -3.77 28.14
C SER A 459 23.72 -4.82 28.57
N SER A 460 24.90 -4.37 28.96
CA SER A 460 25.92 -5.18 29.64
C SER A 460 25.88 -4.92 31.15
N SER A 461 26.08 -5.96 31.97
CA SER A 461 26.25 -5.78 33.41
C SER A 461 27.62 -5.19 33.79
N ASP A 462 28.62 -5.29 32.92
CA ASP A 462 29.94 -4.67 33.11
C ASP A 462 30.51 -4.17 31.75
N PRO A 463 30.28 -2.89 31.40
CA PRO A 463 30.82 -2.28 30.18
C PRO A 463 32.36 -2.18 30.13
N THR A 464 33.07 -2.41 31.25
CA THR A 464 34.54 -2.34 31.28
C THR A 464 35.19 -3.65 30.81
N LYS A 465 34.51 -4.78 31.07
CA LYS A 465 34.91 -6.13 30.64
C LYS A 465 34.27 -6.58 29.33
N LEU A 466 33.12 -6.00 28.97
CA LEU A 466 32.43 -6.26 27.71
C LEU A 466 31.98 -4.94 27.08
N LYS A 467 32.72 -4.50 26.07
CA LYS A 467 32.34 -3.37 25.22
C LYS A 467 31.48 -3.88 24.06
N ILE A 468 30.40 -3.16 23.75
CA ILE A 468 29.52 -3.50 22.62
C ILE A 468 29.48 -2.37 21.61
N GLU A 469 29.59 -2.73 20.33
CA GLU A 469 29.51 -1.83 19.19
C GLU A 469 28.50 -2.38 18.16
N LEU A 470 27.91 -1.51 17.35
CA LEU A 470 27.22 -1.93 16.12
C LEU A 470 28.22 -1.95 14.98
N THR A 471 28.18 -2.99 14.16
CA THR A 471 29.07 -3.10 13.00
C THR A 471 28.36 -3.72 11.80
N ASN A 472 28.91 -3.47 10.62
CA ASN A 472 28.57 -4.13 9.37
C ASN A 472 29.80 -4.84 8.74
N ASP A 473 30.85 -5.11 9.53
CA ASP A 473 32.05 -5.86 9.10
C ASP A 473 31.70 -7.26 8.56
N THR A 474 30.70 -7.90 9.18
CA THR A 474 30.18 -9.23 8.85
C THR A 474 28.71 -9.29 9.23
N LEU A 475 27.86 -9.90 8.40
CA LEU A 475 26.41 -9.96 8.58
C LEU A 475 25.86 -11.32 8.11
N VAL A 476 24.82 -11.80 8.78
CA VAL A 476 23.91 -12.89 8.36
C VAL A 476 22.58 -12.30 7.90
N SER A 477 22.11 -11.27 8.58
CA SER A 477 20.87 -10.55 8.29
C SER A 477 21.05 -9.07 8.62
N GLY A 478 19.98 -8.29 8.50
CA GLY A 478 19.98 -6.92 8.99
C GLY A 478 20.81 -5.95 8.16
N SER A 479 21.20 -4.88 8.82
CA SER A 479 22.07 -3.81 8.35
C SER A 479 23.30 -3.64 9.22
N LYS A 480 23.21 -4.13 10.47
CA LYS A 480 24.26 -4.19 11.48
C LYS A 480 24.04 -5.42 12.35
N CYS A 481 25.13 -5.96 12.90
CA CYS A 481 25.10 -6.96 13.96
C CYS A 481 25.78 -6.42 15.22
N HIS A 482 25.67 -7.15 16.33
CA HIS A 482 26.25 -6.75 17.62
C HIS A 482 27.66 -7.29 17.75
N LYS A 483 28.65 -6.40 17.85
CA LYS A 483 30.06 -6.72 18.07
C LYS A 483 30.36 -6.66 19.57
N LEU A 484 30.64 -7.82 20.15
CA LEU A 484 30.95 -8.05 21.54
C LEU A 484 32.47 -8.17 21.69
N ILE A 485 33.10 -7.21 22.37
CA ILE A 485 34.55 -7.12 22.56
C ILE A 485 34.85 -7.38 24.04
N PHE A 486 35.55 -8.48 24.31
CA PHE A 486 35.83 -8.97 25.66
C PHE A 486 37.21 -8.52 26.14
N SER A 487 37.27 -8.18 27.43
CA SER A 487 38.49 -7.84 28.19
C SER A 487 38.43 -8.57 29.54
N GLY A 488 38.82 -9.86 29.56
CA GLY A 488 38.74 -10.73 30.74
C GLY A 488 37.33 -10.84 31.34
N ALA A 489 36.34 -11.18 30.51
CA ALA A 489 34.94 -11.21 30.93
C ALA A 489 34.60 -12.47 31.74
N ASP A 490 34.30 -12.26 33.02
CA ASP A 490 33.83 -13.30 33.92
C ASP A 490 32.56 -12.84 34.68
N PHE A 491 31.57 -13.73 34.72
CA PHE A 491 30.16 -13.52 35.09
C PHE A 491 29.52 -12.23 34.52
N VAL A 492 29.93 -11.82 33.32
CA VAL A 492 29.35 -10.67 32.62
C VAL A 492 28.11 -11.12 31.86
N THR A 493 27.03 -10.34 31.88
CA THR A 493 25.81 -10.62 31.11
C THR A 493 25.58 -9.55 30.05
N TYR A 494 25.09 -9.96 28.88
CA TYR A 494 24.62 -9.07 27.81
C TYR A 494 23.20 -9.44 27.42
N LYS A 495 22.24 -8.54 27.63
CA LYS A 495 20.83 -8.93 27.72
C LYS A 495 19.85 -7.86 27.27
N LYS A 496 18.66 -8.32 26.89
CA LYS A 496 17.48 -7.50 26.55
C LYS A 496 16.21 -8.09 27.15
N THR A 497 15.41 -7.21 27.75
CA THR A 497 14.08 -7.52 28.27
C THR A 497 13.05 -7.42 27.13
N PHE A 498 12.30 -8.49 26.89
CA PHE A 498 11.27 -8.57 25.85
C PHE A 498 9.85 -8.51 26.44
N ASN A 499 9.61 -9.17 27.57
CA ASN A 499 8.29 -9.30 28.19
C ASN A 499 7.16 -9.84 27.28
N GLU A 500 7.50 -10.60 26.22
CA GLU A 500 6.56 -11.06 25.21
C GLU A 500 5.95 -12.44 25.51
N ARG A 501 4.65 -12.61 25.23
CA ARG A 501 3.99 -13.93 25.26
C ARG A 501 4.28 -14.70 23.96
N LYS A 502 4.70 -15.96 24.09
CA LYS A 502 4.99 -16.88 22.97
C LYS A 502 4.30 -18.22 23.24
N ILE A 503 3.17 -18.46 22.58
CA ILE A 503 2.43 -19.72 22.73
C ILE A 503 3.04 -20.75 21.79
N GLY A 504 3.31 -21.95 22.29
CA GLY A 504 3.86 -23.05 21.49
C GLY A 504 5.30 -22.83 21.03
N LEU A 505 6.09 -22.02 21.74
CA LEU A 505 7.51 -21.77 21.47
C LEU A 505 8.28 -23.10 21.47
N THR A 506 8.94 -23.43 20.35
CA THR A 506 9.71 -24.67 20.18
C THR A 506 11.20 -24.45 20.16
N ASP A 507 11.69 -23.40 19.48
CA ASP A 507 13.12 -23.22 19.24
C ASP A 507 13.54 -21.73 19.27
N PHE A 508 14.77 -21.47 19.72
CA PHE A 508 15.52 -20.26 19.38
C PHE A 508 16.52 -20.56 18.25
N HIS A 509 16.74 -19.59 17.37
CA HIS A 509 17.79 -19.60 16.36
C HIS A 509 18.49 -18.24 16.38
N PHE A 510 19.82 -18.26 16.33
CA PHE A 510 20.66 -17.07 16.16
C PHE A 510 22.01 -17.51 15.61
N TYR A 511 22.86 -16.54 15.27
CA TYR A 511 24.18 -16.80 14.73
C TYR A 511 25.26 -16.14 15.59
N LEU A 512 26.37 -16.86 15.78
CA LEU A 512 27.59 -16.36 16.38
C LEU A 512 28.75 -16.46 15.38
N TYR A 513 29.64 -15.47 15.37
CA TYR A 513 30.91 -15.49 14.63
C TYR A 513 32.01 -15.03 15.57
N ALA A 514 33.17 -15.67 15.55
CA ALA A 514 34.32 -15.23 16.33
C ALA A 514 35.57 -15.01 15.45
N THR A 515 36.36 -14.01 15.80
CA THR A 515 37.64 -13.70 15.14
C THR A 515 38.78 -14.62 15.56
N VAL A 516 38.63 -15.30 16.69
CA VAL A 516 39.62 -16.20 17.29
C VAL A 516 38.91 -17.52 17.56
N LYS A 517 39.56 -18.64 17.24
CA LYS A 517 39.09 -19.97 17.62
C LYS A 517 39.20 -20.13 19.15
N ASP A 518 38.12 -20.56 19.80
CA ASP A 518 38.16 -20.87 21.22
C ASP A 518 38.99 -22.15 21.48
N ASP A 519 39.86 -22.11 22.50
CA ASP A 519 40.70 -23.23 22.88
C ASP A 519 40.31 -23.76 24.27
N PHE A 520 39.19 -24.50 24.28
CA PHE A 520 38.68 -25.22 25.45
C PHE A 520 39.67 -26.23 26.08
N ILE A 521 40.82 -26.50 25.45
CA ILE A 521 41.90 -27.33 26.03
C ILE A 521 42.75 -26.51 27.00
N THR A 522 42.98 -25.22 26.73
CA THR A 522 43.74 -24.32 27.60
C THR A 522 42.86 -23.46 28.52
N ASN A 523 41.58 -23.28 28.18
CA ASN A 523 40.58 -22.61 29.02
C ASN A 523 39.30 -23.47 29.20
N PRO A 524 39.32 -24.53 30.02
CA PRO A 524 38.20 -25.47 30.15
C PRO A 524 36.96 -24.87 30.86
N ASP A 525 37.14 -23.78 31.62
CA ASP A 525 36.07 -23.10 32.36
C ASP A 525 35.42 -21.94 31.58
N GLY A 526 35.92 -21.64 30.38
CA GLY A 526 35.37 -20.62 29.48
C GLY A 526 34.04 -21.06 28.88
N MET A 527 32.97 -20.25 29.07
CA MET A 527 31.65 -20.57 28.52
C MET A 527 30.88 -19.33 28.04
N VAL A 528 30.31 -19.46 26.84
CA VAL A 528 29.27 -18.56 26.30
C VAL A 528 27.92 -19.24 26.45
N LEU A 529 27.11 -18.75 27.39
CA LEU A 529 25.80 -19.33 27.75
C LEU A 529 24.69 -18.42 27.24
N PHE A 530 23.99 -18.81 26.19
CA PHE A 530 22.74 -18.13 25.84
C PHE A 530 21.63 -18.60 26.79
N TYR A 531 20.84 -17.66 27.30
CA TYR A 531 19.81 -17.91 28.29
C TYR A 531 18.49 -17.21 27.99
N VAL A 532 17.41 -17.76 28.55
CA VAL A 532 16.07 -17.17 28.55
C VAL A 532 15.49 -17.23 29.96
N ILE A 533 14.82 -16.14 30.38
CA ILE A 533 14.04 -16.08 31.62
C ILE A 533 12.55 -16.18 31.27
N ASP A 534 11.86 -17.15 31.87
CA ASP A 534 10.44 -17.42 31.63
C ASP A 534 9.49 -16.58 32.52
N SER A 535 8.17 -16.79 32.35
CA SER A 535 7.11 -16.12 33.13
C SER A 535 7.22 -16.26 34.65
N PHE A 536 7.92 -17.28 35.15
CA PHE A 536 8.08 -17.55 36.58
C PHE A 536 9.41 -17.02 37.13
N GLY A 537 10.22 -16.37 36.30
CA GLY A 537 11.57 -15.94 36.65
C GLY A 537 12.61 -17.06 36.58
N THR A 538 12.27 -18.23 36.02
CA THR A 538 13.23 -19.34 35.90
C THR A 538 14.19 -19.05 34.76
N LYS A 539 15.50 -19.04 35.05
CA LYS A 539 16.56 -18.96 34.04
C LYS A 539 16.80 -20.36 33.47
N HIS A 540 16.65 -20.48 32.15
CA HIS A 540 17.08 -21.65 31.38
C HIS A 540 18.29 -21.23 30.54
N GLU A 541 19.33 -22.07 30.45
CA GLU A 541 20.56 -21.74 29.71
C GLU A 541 21.08 -22.92 28.87
N LYS A 542 21.77 -22.59 27.77
CA LYS A 542 22.49 -23.55 26.91
C LYS A 542 23.83 -22.97 26.48
N SER A 543 24.89 -23.77 26.61
CA SER A 543 26.23 -23.44 26.12
C SER A 543 26.35 -23.64 24.61
N PHE A 544 27.08 -22.75 23.95
CA PHE A 544 27.39 -22.81 22.52
C PHE A 544 28.91 -22.73 22.31
N PRO A 545 29.58 -23.84 21.94
CA PRO A 545 31.03 -23.85 21.76
C PRO A 545 31.44 -23.15 20.47
N ILE A 546 32.42 -22.24 20.56
CA ILE A 546 32.95 -21.47 19.43
C ILE A 546 34.11 -22.24 18.78
N GLY A 547 33.78 -23.36 18.16
CA GLY A 547 34.78 -24.33 17.67
C GLY A 547 35.48 -23.97 16.36
N ILE A 548 35.07 -22.89 15.66
CA ILE A 548 35.55 -22.52 14.32
C ILE A 548 35.72 -20.99 14.25
N GLU A 549 36.90 -20.54 13.82
CA GLU A 549 37.20 -19.12 13.57
C GLU A 549 36.68 -18.65 12.19
N SER A 550 36.46 -17.34 12.07
CA SER A 550 36.15 -16.66 10.80
C SER A 550 34.95 -17.24 10.02
N LYS A 551 33.98 -17.81 10.73
CA LYS A 551 32.76 -18.38 10.13
C LYS A 551 31.56 -18.17 11.06
N TRP A 552 30.39 -17.88 10.47
CA TRP A 552 29.13 -17.90 11.18
C TRP A 552 28.72 -19.34 11.57
N ILE A 553 28.40 -19.50 12.85
CA ILE A 553 27.91 -20.72 13.48
C ILE A 553 26.42 -20.52 13.78
N GLU A 554 25.55 -21.35 13.20
CA GLU A 554 24.14 -21.38 13.58
C GLU A 554 24.00 -22.00 14.97
N CYS A 555 23.25 -21.33 15.85
CA CYS A 555 23.06 -21.72 17.24
C CYS A 555 21.58 -22.10 17.53
N PRO A 556 21.09 -23.26 17.03
CA PRO A 556 19.73 -23.68 17.29
C PRO A 556 19.58 -24.22 18.73
N TRP A 557 18.47 -23.87 19.39
CA TRP A 557 18.11 -24.38 20.70
C TRP A 557 16.64 -24.80 20.75
N ASN A 558 16.39 -26.11 20.70
CA ASN A 558 15.09 -26.66 21.00
C ASN A 558 14.79 -26.53 22.50
N ILE A 559 13.70 -25.83 22.80
CA ILE A 559 13.17 -25.53 24.14
C ILE A 559 11.72 -25.99 24.31
N ALA A 560 11.18 -26.76 23.36
CA ALA A 560 9.78 -27.20 23.38
C ALA A 560 9.42 -27.96 24.68
N ALA A 561 10.37 -28.72 25.23
CA ALA A 561 10.22 -29.43 26.50
C ALA A 561 10.09 -28.50 27.73
N LEU A 562 10.66 -27.29 27.67
CA LEU A 562 10.61 -26.29 28.74
C LEU A 562 9.25 -25.59 28.82
N LYS A 563 8.41 -25.70 27.77
CA LYS A 563 7.04 -25.15 27.69
C LYS A 563 6.93 -23.66 28.05
N ILE A 564 7.96 -22.88 27.72
CA ILE A 564 8.03 -21.44 27.98
C ILE A 564 6.86 -20.74 27.26
N GLN A 565 6.00 -20.07 28.03
CA GLN A 565 4.81 -19.35 27.49
C GLN A 565 5.03 -17.85 27.34
N LYS A 566 6.05 -17.30 28.00
CA LYS A 566 6.43 -15.88 27.96
C LYS A 566 7.95 -15.78 28.07
N ILE A 567 8.55 -14.99 27.19
CA ILE A 567 9.95 -14.56 27.26
C ILE A 567 9.97 -13.27 28.08
N ILE A 568 10.50 -13.28 29.30
CA ILE A 568 10.76 -12.04 30.06
C ILE A 568 12.03 -11.39 29.53
N GLU A 569 13.13 -12.13 29.52
CA GLU A 569 14.47 -11.67 29.17
C GLU A 569 15.17 -12.76 28.34
N VAL A 570 16.03 -12.35 27.41
CA VAL A 570 17.06 -13.21 26.82
C VAL A 570 18.40 -12.50 26.89
N GLY A 571 19.47 -13.28 26.90
CA GLY A 571 20.80 -12.74 26.89
C GLY A 571 21.87 -13.81 26.82
N PHE A 572 23.10 -13.35 26.92
CA PHE A 572 24.29 -14.17 27.09
C PHE A 572 24.86 -13.95 28.48
N GLU A 573 25.35 -15.01 29.09
CA GLU A 573 26.24 -14.96 30.26
C GLU A 573 27.61 -15.51 29.84
N PHE A 574 28.65 -14.75 30.17
CA PHE A 574 30.04 -15.02 29.81
C PHE A 574 30.80 -15.36 31.08
N ARG A 575 31.29 -16.60 31.18
CA ARG A 575 32.13 -17.10 32.28
C ARG A 575 33.53 -17.34 31.76
N ASN A 576 34.55 -16.80 32.43
CA ASN A 576 35.97 -16.92 32.05
C ASN A 576 36.27 -16.78 30.54
N VAL A 577 35.64 -15.84 29.83
CA VAL A 577 35.84 -15.65 28.38
C VAL A 577 37.11 -14.82 28.15
N PRO A 578 38.07 -15.31 27.33
CA PRO A 578 39.32 -14.60 27.07
C PRO A 578 39.11 -13.39 26.15
N ASP A 579 40.12 -12.51 26.09
CA ASP A 579 40.13 -11.33 25.22
C ASP A 579 39.92 -11.73 23.76
N SER A 580 38.75 -11.37 23.23
CA SER A 580 38.24 -11.88 21.95
C SER A 580 37.16 -10.95 21.39
N VAL A 581 36.75 -11.21 20.14
CA VAL A 581 35.61 -10.52 19.51
C VAL A 581 34.63 -11.55 18.99
N ILE A 582 33.40 -11.49 19.50
CA ILE A 582 32.26 -12.29 19.03
C ILE A 582 31.25 -11.35 18.38
N TYR A 583 30.65 -11.75 17.28
CA TYR A 583 29.56 -11.06 16.61
C TYR A 583 28.30 -11.88 16.81
N PHE A 584 27.20 -11.22 17.18
CA PHE A 584 25.89 -11.82 17.41
C PHE A 584 24.89 -11.25 16.41
N ASP A 585 24.20 -12.12 15.68
CA ASP A 585 23.26 -11.74 14.61
C ASP A 585 22.00 -12.62 14.60
N PHE A 586 20.91 -12.02 14.10
CA PHE A 586 19.67 -12.63 13.66
C PHE A 586 18.92 -13.48 14.69
N LEU A 587 18.45 -12.85 15.77
CA LEU A 587 17.70 -13.54 16.83
C LEU A 587 16.25 -13.84 16.40
N ARG A 588 15.97 -15.12 16.18
CA ARG A 588 14.65 -15.64 15.80
C ARG A 588 14.13 -16.67 16.78
N THR A 589 12.80 -16.81 16.81
CA THR A 589 12.10 -17.90 17.49
C THR A 589 11.25 -18.68 16.52
N ARG A 590 11.06 -19.97 16.80
CA ARG A 590 10.11 -20.84 16.12
C ARG A 590 8.99 -21.20 17.09
N SER A 591 7.74 -21.03 16.66
CA SER A 591 6.56 -21.32 17.49
C SER A 591 5.50 -22.08 16.70
N ASN A 592 4.83 -23.03 17.36
CA ASN A 592 3.68 -23.76 16.83
C ASN A 592 2.40 -23.03 17.22
N THR A 593 1.87 -22.22 16.30
CA THR A 593 0.92 -21.15 16.61
C THR A 593 0.19 -20.65 15.35
N SER A 594 -0.84 -19.83 15.49
CA SER A 594 -1.51 -19.12 14.38
C SER A 594 -0.85 -17.76 14.13
N ILE A 595 -0.82 -17.32 12.86
CA ILE A 595 -0.38 -15.96 12.48
C ILE A 595 -1.59 -15.18 12.02
N THR A 596 -1.68 -13.90 12.41
CA THR A 596 -2.63 -12.96 11.82
C THR A 596 -1.84 -11.91 11.02
N HIS A 597 -2.27 -11.67 9.78
CA HIS A 597 -1.79 -10.54 8.97
C HIS A 597 -2.89 -9.48 8.89
N THR A 598 -2.57 -8.25 9.32
CA THR A 598 -3.43 -7.09 9.08
C THR A 598 -3.02 -6.47 7.76
N VAL A 599 -3.89 -6.54 6.75
CA VAL A 599 -3.59 -6.08 5.39
C VAL A 599 -4.77 -5.33 4.79
N PRO A 600 -4.53 -4.20 4.08
CA PRO A 600 -5.59 -3.47 3.42
C PRO A 600 -6.07 -4.25 2.20
N LEU A 601 -7.39 -4.26 2.00
CA LEU A 601 -8.00 -4.64 0.73
C LEU A 601 -7.63 -3.56 -0.30
N VAL A 602 -7.06 -3.97 -1.44
CA VAL A 602 -6.61 -3.04 -2.50
C VAL A 602 -7.38 -3.21 -3.81
N GLU A 603 -7.92 -4.41 -4.08
CA GLU A 603 -8.73 -4.69 -5.28
C GLU A 603 -9.81 -5.74 -4.97
N VAL A 604 -11.00 -5.54 -5.54
CA VAL A 604 -12.10 -6.51 -5.56
C VAL A 604 -12.53 -6.76 -7.00
N GLU A 605 -12.53 -8.03 -7.38
CA GLU A 605 -13.06 -8.51 -8.65
C GLU A 605 -14.36 -9.29 -8.42
N TYR A 606 -15.49 -8.66 -8.74
CA TYR A 606 -16.84 -9.24 -8.63
C TYR A 606 -17.16 -10.07 -9.87
N ASN A 607 -17.37 -11.37 -9.70
CA ASN A 607 -17.71 -12.31 -10.77
C ASN A 607 -19.13 -12.89 -10.55
N ASN A 608 -19.94 -12.85 -11.60
CA ASN A 608 -21.28 -13.45 -11.63
C ASN A 608 -21.47 -14.23 -12.93
N ALA A 609 -21.57 -15.55 -12.82
CA ALA A 609 -21.89 -16.46 -13.92
C ALA A 609 -23.09 -17.36 -13.52
N PRO A 610 -23.84 -17.93 -14.48
CA PRO A 610 -25.04 -18.73 -14.22
C PRO A 610 -24.90 -19.84 -13.18
N THR A 611 -23.69 -20.43 -13.06
CA THR A 611 -23.38 -21.51 -12.12
C THR A 611 -22.58 -21.07 -10.89
N LYS A 612 -22.14 -19.80 -10.80
CA LYS A 612 -21.25 -19.33 -9.73
C LYS A 612 -21.23 -17.81 -9.59
N LYS A 613 -21.48 -17.33 -8.37
CA LYS A 613 -21.23 -15.95 -7.95
C LYS A 613 -20.12 -15.94 -6.89
N ASN A 614 -19.11 -15.12 -7.08
CA ASN A 614 -18.01 -14.95 -6.11
C ASN A 614 -17.33 -13.59 -6.28
N ALA A 615 -16.67 -13.13 -5.23
CA ALA A 615 -15.65 -12.09 -5.31
C ALA A 615 -14.25 -12.74 -5.26
N LYS A 616 -13.31 -12.19 -6.03
CA LYS A 616 -11.87 -12.36 -5.80
C LYS A 616 -11.39 -11.11 -5.06
N LEU A 617 -10.83 -11.29 -3.88
CA LEU A 617 -10.32 -10.22 -3.02
C LEU A 617 -8.80 -10.21 -3.10
N THR A 618 -8.19 -9.07 -3.41
CA THR A 618 -6.74 -8.89 -3.37
C THR A 618 -6.41 -7.88 -2.27
N PHE A 619 -5.65 -8.33 -1.27
CA PHE A 619 -5.10 -7.53 -0.19
C PHE A 619 -3.61 -7.28 -0.44
N GLY A 620 -3.10 -6.13 -0.03
CA GLY A 620 -1.71 -5.79 -0.27
C GLY A 620 -1.19 -4.69 0.64
N GLY A 621 -0.32 -5.03 1.58
CA GLY A 621 0.28 -4.05 2.49
C GLY A 621 1.58 -4.50 3.13
N LYS A 622 2.12 -3.63 3.99
CA LYS A 622 3.32 -3.87 4.80
C LYS A 622 3.04 -5.05 5.73
N GLN A 623 4.03 -5.93 5.96
CA GLN A 623 3.83 -7.10 6.80
C GLN A 623 3.75 -6.74 8.29
N THR A 624 2.55 -6.45 8.78
CA THR A 624 2.28 -6.38 10.22
C THR A 624 1.89 -7.78 10.72
N LEU A 625 2.72 -8.31 11.63
CA LEU A 625 2.46 -9.57 12.34
C LEU A 625 1.75 -9.23 13.66
N GLU A 626 0.42 -9.23 13.65
CA GLU A 626 -0.35 -9.10 14.88
C GLU A 626 -0.41 -10.44 15.63
N LYS A 627 -0.05 -10.39 16.92
CA LYS A 627 0.26 -11.59 17.72
C LYS A 627 -0.98 -12.29 18.26
N TYR A 628 -1.15 -13.54 17.82
CA TYR A 628 -1.67 -14.71 18.55
C TYR A 628 -3.09 -14.68 19.13
N LEU A 629 -3.46 -13.67 19.92
CA LEU A 629 -4.76 -13.61 20.57
C LEU A 629 -5.91 -13.43 19.57
N SER A 630 -5.72 -12.62 18.52
CA SER A 630 -6.74 -12.43 17.48
C SER A 630 -7.06 -13.72 16.72
N GLY A 631 -6.02 -14.46 16.29
CA GLY A 631 -6.19 -15.73 15.58
C GLY A 631 -6.76 -16.85 16.47
N TYR A 632 -6.33 -16.96 17.74
CA TYR A 632 -6.92 -17.91 18.68
C TYR A 632 -8.36 -17.55 19.06
N LEU A 633 -8.68 -16.27 19.28
CA LEU A 633 -10.04 -15.83 19.60
C LEU A 633 -10.98 -16.06 18.41
N ALA A 634 -10.56 -15.74 17.18
CA ALA A 634 -11.34 -16.05 15.98
C ALA A 634 -11.63 -17.57 15.88
N GLN A 635 -10.61 -18.43 16.04
CA GLN A 635 -10.83 -19.88 16.06
C GLN A 635 -11.77 -20.32 17.21
N ILE A 636 -11.64 -19.77 18.41
CA ILE A 636 -12.49 -20.11 19.57
C ILE A 636 -13.93 -19.62 19.40
N GLU A 637 -14.15 -18.42 18.86
CA GLU A 637 -15.48 -17.86 18.61
C GLU A 637 -16.20 -18.63 17.50
N THR A 638 -15.50 -18.97 16.41
CA THR A 638 -16.03 -19.83 15.34
C THR A 638 -16.32 -21.24 15.85
N LEU A 639 -15.45 -21.85 16.68
CA LEU A 639 -15.73 -23.14 17.34
C LEU A 639 -16.95 -23.07 18.29
N ARG A 640 -17.13 -21.96 19.01
CA ARG A 640 -18.32 -21.73 19.86
C ARG A 640 -19.60 -21.54 19.04
N TYR A 641 -19.52 -20.96 17.85
CA TYR A 641 -20.65 -20.84 16.92
C TYR A 641 -21.09 -22.22 16.41
N ILE A 642 -20.13 -23.05 15.96
CA ILE A 642 -20.39 -24.43 15.52
C ILE A 642 -21.02 -25.28 16.64
N ALA A 643 -20.51 -25.14 17.87
CA ALA A 643 -21.03 -25.86 19.04
C ALA A 643 -22.39 -25.35 19.57
N ARG A 644 -22.93 -24.27 19.01
CA ARG A 644 -24.28 -23.74 19.32
C ARG A 644 -25.31 -24.03 18.24
N ASN A 645 -24.86 -24.31 17.02
CA ASN A 645 -25.72 -24.54 15.85
C ASN A 645 -25.68 -26.02 15.39
N ARG A 646 -25.27 -26.90 16.30
CA ARG A 646 -25.42 -28.36 16.28
C ARG A 646 -26.19 -28.78 17.52
#